data_AF-A0A9C9XBI6-F1
#
_entry.id   AF-A0A9C9XBI6-F1
#
_cell.length_a   1.000
_cell.length_b   1.000
_cell.length_c   1.000
_cell.angle_alpha   90.00
_cell.angle_beta   90.00
_cell.angle_gamma   90.00
#
_symmetry.space_group_name_H-M   'P 1'
#
loop_
_entity.id
_entity.type
_entity.pdbx_description
1 polymer ?
#
loop_
_entity_poly.entity_id
_entity_poly.type
_entity_poly.pdbx_seq_one_letter_code
_entity_poly.pdbx_strand_id
1 'polypeptide(L)'
;MQEASMDIWDKKYRLKSKDGRIIDQDIDATCQRVAKALSEVEAPEQQDFWYEQFLWALRHGAIPAGRIVSNAGAQEHKPATSTINCTVSGTIEDSMDNILEKVHEAGLTLKAGCGIGYEFSTLRTRGAYVSGAGAYTSGPLSFMDIYDKMCFTVSSAGGRRGAQMATFDVGHPDVMDFIRAKREDGRLRQFNLSLLITEEFMQAVRKDQDWKLAFPLQEKEVEQEKIDLTDKNQVIWREWPTTRGYVTNEDGLVACKVYRTIRAKRLWDMIMTSTYDFAEPGFILIDKVNEMNNNWFCENIRATNPCVTADTWVHTTEGPRQVRDLIGVPFGARIDGASHASGPEGFFRTATKPVVKLMTTEGHQLRLTADHRVRRVKRFTRYRTETEWCEAGMLRAGDRVLLNDHRDQAHWKGSYTREQGYLLGLLVGDGTLKADKAVLSVWKPAAVANGVDAVLPAGIEAVMNTALAAARTLPHRADFSGWSEVAGRNEYRLSLAALKQLAGEVGMSPGDKAVTPAMEQASSDFCQGFLRGLFDADGSVQGSQAKGVSIRLAQSDLPRLEAVQRMLLRLGINSHIYKDRRRQTRASLPDGKGGHAEYAIKPQHELVISGENLLQFEAQVGFADTDKAARLRRNLAAYKRKLNRERFVARVSAVVEDGVEDVYDVQVPGINTFDANGLHAHNCGEQPLPPYGSCLLGSINLTRFVRDPFTDHARFDWDEFRKTVSIFTRMLDNVVEINGLPLEGQRREIMSKRRHGMGFLGLGSTCTMLKMKYGEEDSVAFTEQVSRELAITGWRTALELAREKGPAPIMEQDFTVTAEMLRKRPEMKRDGYKVGDRVKGRVLHARYSRYMQRVAEAEPELVAELEQVGARFTHHSSIAPTGTISLSLANNASNGIEPSFAHHYSRNVIREGRKTKEKVDVYSFELLAYRELVNPKAQPYSEDADAQLPDYFISADDITPKAHVDIQAAAQIWIDSSISKTANVPTDYPFEDFKDIYQYAYEQGLKGCTTFRFNPEAFQGVLVKEQDLENTTYRFTLENGEVVEVKGNEEIEYDGEVHTAANLFDALKEGYYGKF
;
A
#
# COMPACT_ATOMS: atom_id res chain seq x y z
N MET A 1 10.62 24.36 -10.60
CA MET A 1 10.12 23.22 -9.79
C MET A 1 9.30 23.75 -8.64
N GLN A 2 8.16 23.14 -8.31
CA GLN A 2 7.43 23.36 -7.06
C GLN A 2 8.15 22.66 -5.89
N GLU A 3 7.96 23.17 -4.67
CA GLU A 3 8.72 22.70 -3.49
C GLU A 3 8.53 21.20 -3.18
N ALA A 4 7.33 20.66 -3.41
CA ALA A 4 7.02 19.25 -3.15
C ALA A 4 7.87 18.29 -3.98
N SER A 5 8.22 18.70 -5.19
CA SER A 5 9.08 17.94 -6.10
C SER A 5 10.51 17.85 -5.55
N MET A 6 11.06 19.00 -5.12
CA MET A 6 12.43 19.14 -4.62
C MET A 6 12.67 18.32 -3.33
N ASP A 7 11.73 18.32 -2.39
CA ASP A 7 11.84 17.57 -1.13
C ASP A 7 11.95 16.04 -1.37
N ILE A 8 11.19 15.51 -2.31
CA ILE A 8 11.17 14.06 -2.59
C ILE A 8 12.42 13.65 -3.38
N TRP A 9 12.93 14.51 -4.28
CA TRP A 9 14.23 14.26 -4.92
C TRP A 9 15.38 14.18 -3.89
N ASP A 10 15.45 15.13 -2.94
CA ASP A 10 16.53 15.16 -1.93
C ASP A 10 16.53 13.92 -1.01
N LYS A 11 15.36 13.29 -0.82
CA LYS A 11 15.19 12.09 -0.01
C LYS A 11 15.44 10.79 -0.78
N LYS A 12 14.93 10.67 -2.00
CA LYS A 12 14.95 9.40 -2.77
C LYS A 12 16.13 9.25 -3.70
N TYR A 13 16.67 10.36 -4.22
CA TYR A 13 17.46 10.35 -5.45
C TYR A 13 18.80 11.09 -5.35
N ARG A 14 18.90 12.14 -4.52
CA ARG A 14 20.16 12.83 -4.22
C ARG A 14 21.14 11.88 -3.52
N LEU A 15 22.27 11.57 -4.15
CA LEU A 15 23.30 10.72 -3.54
C LEU A 15 23.98 11.43 -2.36
N LYS A 16 24.08 10.71 -1.25
CA LYS A 16 24.75 11.06 0.00
C LYS A 16 25.61 9.86 0.41
N SER A 17 26.84 10.08 0.89
CA SER A 17 27.73 9.01 1.35
C SER A 17 27.34 8.50 2.75
N LYS A 18 27.98 7.43 3.25
CA LYS A 18 27.62 6.77 4.52
C LYS A 18 27.70 7.68 5.75
N ASP A 19 28.57 8.69 5.71
CA ASP A 19 28.77 9.75 6.70
C ASP A 19 27.81 10.95 6.52
N GLY A 20 26.90 10.89 5.54
CA GLY A 20 25.90 11.92 5.27
C GLY A 20 26.36 13.09 4.38
N ARG A 21 27.63 13.11 3.95
CA ARG A 21 28.14 14.13 3.02
C ARG A 21 27.36 14.05 1.70
N ILE A 22 26.84 15.19 1.27
CA ILE A 22 26.13 15.36 0.00
C ILE A 22 27.10 15.19 -1.16
N ILE A 23 26.77 14.30 -2.10
CA ILE A 23 27.53 14.09 -3.34
C ILE A 23 26.86 14.88 -4.46
N ASP A 24 25.60 14.57 -4.77
CA ASP A 24 24.80 15.32 -5.76
C ASP A 24 24.39 16.68 -5.16
N GLN A 25 24.92 17.79 -5.67
CA GLN A 25 24.61 19.11 -5.11
C GLN A 25 23.18 19.58 -5.43
N ASP A 26 22.67 19.29 -6.62
CA ASP A 26 21.30 19.58 -7.06
C ASP A 26 20.80 18.48 -8.02
N ILE A 27 19.60 18.67 -8.60
CA ILE A 27 19.02 17.73 -9.58
C ILE A 27 19.93 17.56 -10.79
N ASP A 28 20.62 18.62 -11.23
CA ASP A 28 21.52 18.55 -12.36
C ASP A 28 22.77 17.72 -12.05
N ALA A 29 23.31 17.82 -10.83
CA ALA A 29 24.37 16.93 -10.35
C ALA A 29 23.93 15.45 -10.29
N THR A 30 22.67 15.16 -9.90
CA THR A 30 22.09 13.80 -10.07
C THR A 30 22.08 13.38 -11.54
N CYS A 31 21.68 14.27 -12.45
CA CYS A 31 21.69 13.98 -13.89
C CYS A 31 23.11 13.76 -14.43
N GLN A 32 24.11 14.56 -14.02
CA GLN A 32 25.51 14.41 -14.37
C GLN A 32 26.06 13.06 -13.89
N ARG A 33 25.81 12.66 -12.63
CA ARG A 33 26.22 11.34 -12.11
C ARG A 33 25.62 10.19 -12.93
N VAL A 34 24.32 10.25 -13.21
CA VAL A 34 23.62 9.18 -13.97
C VAL A 34 24.09 9.14 -15.42
N ALA A 35 24.28 10.30 -16.07
CA ALA A 35 24.86 10.38 -17.40
C ALA A 35 26.29 9.82 -17.44
N LYS A 36 27.15 10.18 -16.47
CA LYS A 36 28.54 9.71 -16.43
C LYS A 36 28.62 8.19 -16.25
N ALA A 37 27.91 7.65 -15.26
CA ALA A 37 27.87 6.21 -15.00
C ALA A 37 27.30 5.37 -16.15
N LEU A 38 26.45 5.96 -17.01
CA LEU A 38 25.95 5.30 -18.22
C LEU A 38 26.85 5.52 -19.42
N SER A 39 27.60 6.62 -19.49
CA SER A 39 28.63 6.86 -20.53
C SER A 39 29.89 6.02 -20.32
N GLU A 40 30.22 5.64 -19.09
CA GLU A 40 31.36 4.76 -18.76
C GLU A 40 31.19 3.32 -19.28
N VAL A 41 29.99 2.98 -19.75
CA VAL A 41 29.65 1.74 -20.46
C VAL A 41 30.00 1.79 -21.96
N GLU A 42 30.22 2.99 -22.52
CA GLU A 42 30.61 3.18 -23.92
C GLU A 42 32.11 2.93 -24.14
N ALA A 43 32.50 2.74 -25.40
CA ALA A 43 33.91 2.67 -25.77
C ALA A 43 34.65 3.96 -25.33
N PRO A 44 35.91 3.88 -24.84
CA PRO A 44 36.64 5.01 -24.26
C PRO A 44 36.59 6.31 -25.08
N GLU A 45 36.74 6.20 -26.40
CA GLU A 45 36.71 7.28 -27.38
C GLU A 45 35.32 7.91 -27.61
N GLN A 46 34.24 7.28 -27.15
CA GLN A 46 32.86 7.76 -27.26
C GLN A 46 32.29 8.29 -25.94
N GLN A 47 32.97 8.06 -24.79
CA GLN A 47 32.36 8.32 -23.47
C GLN A 47 31.99 9.78 -23.26
N ASP A 48 32.85 10.73 -23.63
CA ASP A 48 32.57 12.15 -23.42
C ASP A 48 31.43 12.65 -24.33
N PHE A 49 31.33 12.16 -25.57
CA PHE A 49 30.21 12.46 -26.47
C PHE A 49 28.88 11.94 -25.90
N TRP A 50 28.83 10.68 -25.47
CA TRP A 50 27.62 10.10 -24.90
C TRP A 50 27.28 10.65 -23.52
N TYR A 51 28.27 11.07 -22.73
CA TYR A 51 28.03 11.84 -21.51
C TYR A 51 27.25 13.13 -21.80
N GLU A 52 27.67 13.91 -22.81
CA GLU A 52 26.96 15.11 -23.24
C GLU A 52 25.54 14.81 -23.76
N GLN A 53 25.37 13.78 -24.60
CA GLN A 53 24.05 13.40 -25.11
C GLN A 53 23.11 12.90 -24.00
N PHE A 54 23.59 12.04 -23.10
CA PHE A 54 22.79 11.51 -21.98
C PHE A 54 22.40 12.61 -21.00
N LEU A 55 23.33 13.52 -20.68
CA LEU A 55 23.04 14.69 -19.85
C LEU A 55 22.06 15.65 -20.54
N TRP A 56 22.15 15.82 -21.87
CA TRP A 56 21.15 16.55 -22.65
C TRP A 56 19.77 15.90 -22.54
N ALA A 57 19.64 14.59 -22.80
CA ALA A 57 18.35 13.90 -22.76
C ALA A 57 17.68 13.95 -21.38
N LEU A 58 18.45 13.78 -20.30
CA LEU A 58 17.96 13.92 -18.92
C LEU A 58 17.39 15.31 -18.64
N ARG A 59 18.00 16.38 -19.18
CA ARG A 59 17.52 17.75 -19.05
C ARG A 59 16.28 18.04 -19.90
N HIS A 60 16.10 17.35 -21.03
CA HIS A 60 15.02 17.61 -21.99
C HIS A 60 13.78 16.73 -21.79
N GLY A 61 13.86 15.63 -21.03
CA GLY A 61 12.66 14.93 -20.55
C GLY A 61 12.81 13.45 -20.24
N ALA A 62 13.98 12.86 -20.45
CA ALA A 62 14.25 11.46 -20.09
C ALA A 62 14.34 11.29 -18.57
N ILE A 63 13.51 10.42 -18.00
CA ILE A 63 13.49 10.14 -16.55
C ILE A 63 13.67 8.63 -16.33
N PRO A 64 14.88 8.16 -15.93
CA PRO A 64 15.12 6.77 -15.57
C PRO A 64 14.26 6.33 -14.37
N ALA A 65 13.96 5.03 -14.27
CA ALA A 65 13.29 4.49 -13.08
C ALA A 65 14.08 4.74 -11.79
N GLY A 66 13.37 4.81 -10.67
CA GLY A 66 13.92 5.28 -9.40
C GLY A 66 15.12 4.49 -8.85
N ARG A 67 15.27 3.20 -9.16
CA ARG A 67 16.47 2.43 -8.81
C ARG A 67 17.70 2.87 -9.62
N ILE A 68 17.54 3.15 -10.91
CA ILE A 68 18.61 3.68 -11.78
C ILE A 68 19.11 5.03 -11.24
N VAL A 69 18.20 5.98 -11.01
CA VAL A 69 18.55 7.33 -10.48
C VAL A 69 19.26 7.25 -9.12
N SER A 70 18.83 6.34 -8.25
CA SER A 70 19.42 6.11 -6.93
C SER A 70 20.81 5.42 -6.99
N ASN A 71 21.04 4.50 -7.93
CA ASN A 71 22.11 3.51 -7.82
C ASN A 71 23.19 3.59 -8.93
N ALA A 72 22.90 4.16 -10.11
CA ALA A 72 23.90 4.34 -11.16
C ALA A 72 24.97 5.35 -10.71
N GLY A 73 26.25 4.97 -10.75
CA GLY A 73 27.35 5.79 -10.24
C GLY A 73 27.39 5.93 -8.72
N ALA A 74 26.72 5.03 -7.99
CA ALA A 74 26.70 5.01 -6.52
C ALA A 74 27.45 3.80 -5.91
N GLN A 75 28.18 3.01 -6.72
CA GLN A 75 28.77 1.73 -6.33
C GLN A 75 29.72 1.84 -5.12
N GLU A 76 30.50 2.92 -5.00
CA GLU A 76 31.36 3.20 -3.83
C GLU A 76 30.58 3.28 -2.50
N HIS A 77 29.28 3.63 -2.57
CA HIS A 77 28.41 3.84 -1.41
C HIS A 77 27.28 2.80 -1.31
N LYS A 78 26.97 2.07 -2.39
CA LYS A 78 25.86 1.11 -2.51
C LYS A 78 26.28 -0.17 -3.28
N PRO A 79 27.38 -0.87 -2.89
CA PRO A 79 28.08 -1.85 -3.73
C PRO A 79 27.29 -3.14 -4.08
N ALA A 80 26.20 -3.44 -3.37
CA ALA A 80 25.37 -4.62 -3.57
C ALA A 80 23.90 -4.25 -3.81
N THR A 81 23.64 -3.33 -4.75
CA THR A 81 22.29 -2.89 -5.12
C THR A 81 22.05 -3.02 -6.62
N SER A 82 20.88 -3.52 -7.01
CA SER A 82 20.46 -3.55 -8.42
C SER A 82 19.94 -2.19 -8.89
N THR A 83 20.11 -1.89 -10.18
CA THR A 83 19.47 -0.76 -10.88
C THR A 83 18.05 -1.10 -11.36
N ILE A 84 17.62 -2.35 -11.24
CA ILE A 84 16.32 -2.90 -11.65
C ILE A 84 15.28 -2.77 -10.51
N ASN A 85 14.00 -2.57 -10.87
CA ASN A 85 12.90 -2.45 -9.91
C ASN A 85 12.28 -3.80 -9.51
N CYS A 86 11.91 -4.63 -10.50
CA CYS A 86 11.14 -5.87 -10.32
C CYS A 86 11.66 -6.98 -11.23
N THR A 87 11.27 -8.22 -10.94
CA THR A 87 11.57 -9.43 -11.72
C THR A 87 10.39 -10.41 -11.68
N VAL A 88 10.51 -11.56 -12.35
CA VAL A 88 9.64 -12.74 -12.15
C VAL A 88 10.52 -13.96 -11.82
N SER A 89 9.96 -14.89 -11.03
CA SER A 89 10.59 -16.15 -10.65
C SER A 89 10.94 -17.02 -11.87
N GLY A 90 11.88 -17.96 -11.74
CA GLY A 90 11.91 -19.09 -12.65
C GLY A 90 10.59 -19.90 -12.58
N THR A 91 10.23 -20.60 -13.65
CA THR A 91 9.08 -21.53 -13.66
C THR A 91 9.19 -22.51 -12.49
N ILE A 92 8.11 -22.70 -11.76
CA ILE A 92 8.04 -23.66 -10.66
C ILE A 92 7.63 -25.02 -11.26
N GLU A 93 8.56 -25.96 -11.37
CA GLU A 93 8.26 -27.32 -11.79
C GLU A 93 7.59 -28.10 -10.64
N ASP A 94 6.66 -29.00 -10.98
CA ASP A 94 5.80 -29.76 -10.04
C ASP A 94 6.57 -30.85 -9.27
N SER A 95 7.52 -30.42 -8.43
CA SER A 95 8.38 -31.27 -7.61
C SER A 95 8.83 -30.52 -6.35
N MET A 96 8.96 -31.23 -5.22
CA MET A 96 9.37 -30.61 -3.94
C MET A 96 10.72 -29.89 -4.06
N ASP A 97 11.70 -30.50 -4.73
CA ASP A 97 13.05 -29.95 -4.86
C ASP A 97 13.03 -28.63 -5.65
N ASN A 98 12.31 -28.55 -6.78
CA ASN A 98 12.24 -27.31 -7.56
C ASN A 98 11.39 -26.24 -6.87
N ILE A 99 10.29 -26.62 -6.21
CA ILE A 99 9.50 -25.70 -5.38
C ILE A 99 10.40 -25.02 -4.33
N LEU A 100 11.24 -25.78 -3.63
CA LEU A 100 12.14 -25.25 -2.60
C LEU A 100 13.35 -24.50 -3.19
N GLU A 101 13.84 -24.89 -4.37
CA GLU A 101 14.85 -24.13 -5.11
C GLU A 101 14.33 -22.72 -5.49
N LYS A 102 13.12 -22.64 -6.05
CA LYS A 102 12.49 -21.36 -6.45
C LYS A 102 12.17 -20.47 -5.25
N VAL A 103 11.84 -21.07 -4.10
CA VAL A 103 11.79 -20.38 -2.80
C VAL A 103 13.15 -19.77 -2.43
N HIS A 104 14.27 -20.48 -2.59
CA HIS A 104 15.61 -19.94 -2.33
C HIS A 104 16.04 -18.84 -3.33
N GLU A 105 15.81 -19.05 -4.63
CA GLU A 105 16.10 -18.07 -5.69
C GLU A 105 15.35 -16.75 -5.48
N ALA A 106 14.09 -16.84 -5.06
CA ALA A 106 13.28 -15.69 -4.68
C ALA A 106 13.90 -14.90 -3.52
N GLY A 107 14.36 -15.58 -2.47
CA GLY A 107 15.05 -14.94 -1.34
C GLY A 107 16.25 -14.11 -1.79
N LEU A 108 17.12 -14.69 -2.63
CA LEU A 108 18.26 -13.95 -3.20
C LEU A 108 17.84 -12.75 -4.07
N THR A 109 16.74 -12.88 -4.80
CA THR A 109 16.15 -11.82 -5.63
C THR A 109 15.66 -10.64 -4.80
N LEU A 110 14.84 -10.93 -3.79
CA LEU A 110 14.33 -9.97 -2.82
C LEU A 110 15.49 -9.25 -2.14
N LYS A 111 16.52 -10.00 -1.72
CA LYS A 111 17.72 -9.48 -1.06
C LYS A 111 18.43 -8.38 -1.87
N ALA A 112 18.45 -8.43 -3.20
CA ALA A 112 19.17 -7.46 -4.03
C ALA A 112 18.44 -6.12 -4.27
N GLY A 113 17.19 -5.99 -3.84
CA GLY A 113 16.40 -4.77 -4.00
C GLY A 113 15.13 -4.90 -4.85
N CYS A 114 14.84 -6.09 -5.40
CA CYS A 114 13.77 -6.30 -6.39
C CYS A 114 12.46 -6.76 -5.75
N GLY A 115 11.33 -6.40 -6.37
CA GLY A 115 10.08 -7.19 -6.29
C GLY A 115 10.11 -8.39 -7.23
N ILE A 116 9.32 -9.43 -6.98
CA ILE A 116 9.34 -10.68 -7.77
C ILE A 116 7.93 -11.28 -7.95
N GLY A 117 7.48 -11.44 -9.19
CA GLY A 117 6.22 -12.14 -9.51
C GLY A 117 6.34 -13.66 -9.68
N TYR A 118 5.22 -14.38 -9.51
CA TYR A 118 5.14 -15.84 -9.61
C TYR A 118 3.93 -16.34 -10.40
N GLU A 119 4.06 -17.59 -10.85
CA GLU A 119 3.05 -18.42 -11.49
C GLU A 119 2.92 -19.70 -10.66
N PHE A 120 1.71 -20.12 -10.30
CA PHE A 120 1.50 -21.30 -9.45
C PHE A 120 0.58 -22.37 -10.05
N SER A 121 0.07 -22.16 -11.25
CA SER A 121 -0.81 -23.08 -11.98
C SER A 121 -0.08 -24.33 -12.44
N THR A 122 1.25 -24.29 -12.53
CA THR A 122 2.09 -25.45 -12.87
C THR A 122 2.08 -26.56 -11.81
N LEU A 123 1.59 -26.31 -10.60
CA LEU A 123 1.57 -27.28 -9.50
C LEU A 123 0.27 -28.09 -9.47
N ARG A 124 0.38 -29.41 -9.22
CA ARG A 124 -0.76 -30.34 -9.31
C ARG A 124 -1.87 -30.03 -8.30
N THR A 125 -3.12 -30.11 -8.77
CA THR A 125 -4.35 -29.86 -8.01
C THR A 125 -4.42 -30.63 -6.69
N ARG A 126 -5.02 -30.01 -5.68
CA ARG A 126 -5.26 -30.61 -4.35
C ARG A 126 -5.92 -31.99 -4.47
N GLY A 127 -5.35 -32.98 -3.78
CA GLY A 127 -5.84 -34.36 -3.83
C GLY A 127 -5.35 -35.19 -5.02
N ALA A 128 -4.55 -34.65 -5.93
CA ALA A 128 -3.81 -35.47 -6.90
C ALA A 128 -2.77 -36.36 -6.18
N TYR A 129 -2.52 -37.55 -6.73
CA TYR A 129 -1.61 -38.54 -6.16
C TYR A 129 -0.13 -38.17 -6.39
N VAL A 130 0.74 -38.65 -5.52
CA VAL A 130 2.20 -38.41 -5.55
C VAL A 130 2.91 -39.76 -5.45
N SER A 131 3.12 -40.40 -6.60
CA SER A 131 3.52 -41.82 -6.70
C SER A 131 4.87 -42.15 -6.06
N GLY A 132 5.77 -41.17 -5.89
CA GLY A 132 7.04 -41.33 -5.17
C GLY A 132 6.92 -41.28 -3.64
N ALA A 133 5.79 -40.77 -3.11
CA ALA A 133 5.54 -40.63 -1.68
C ALA A 133 4.40 -41.55 -1.17
N GLY A 134 3.62 -42.16 -2.08
CA GLY A 134 2.45 -42.99 -1.72
C GLY A 134 1.28 -42.20 -1.13
N ALA A 135 1.24 -40.88 -1.37
CA ALA A 135 0.37 -39.93 -0.69
C ALA A 135 -0.34 -38.99 -1.68
N TYR A 136 -1.21 -38.10 -1.17
CA TYR A 136 -1.93 -37.09 -1.95
C TYR A 136 -1.42 -35.68 -1.62
N THR A 137 -1.40 -34.78 -2.61
CA THR A 137 -0.93 -33.40 -2.44
C THR A 137 -1.95 -32.48 -1.75
N SER A 138 -1.46 -31.44 -1.08
CA SER A 138 -2.26 -30.32 -0.56
C SER A 138 -2.66 -29.31 -1.65
N GLY A 139 -1.98 -29.31 -2.80
CA GLY A 139 -2.26 -28.44 -3.95
C GLY A 139 -1.50 -27.10 -3.95
N PRO A 140 -1.49 -26.37 -5.10
CA PRO A 140 -0.73 -25.14 -5.33
C PRO A 140 -0.79 -24.13 -4.19
N LEU A 141 -1.99 -23.79 -3.71
CA LEU A 141 -2.17 -22.72 -2.72
C LEU A 141 -1.44 -23.03 -1.40
N SER A 142 -1.27 -24.31 -1.03
CA SER A 142 -0.48 -24.69 0.16
C SER A 142 1.03 -24.70 -0.08
N PHE A 143 1.50 -24.71 -1.32
CA PHE A 143 2.90 -24.43 -1.64
C PHE A 143 3.15 -22.93 -1.75
N MET A 144 2.18 -22.16 -2.23
CA MET A 144 2.22 -20.69 -2.19
C MET A 144 2.39 -20.17 -0.76
N ASP A 145 1.80 -20.84 0.24
CA ASP A 145 2.06 -20.56 1.66
C ASP A 145 3.55 -20.66 2.04
N ILE A 146 4.38 -21.46 1.35
CA ILE A 146 5.83 -21.53 1.60
C ILE A 146 6.54 -20.29 1.04
N TYR A 147 6.17 -19.85 -0.17
CA TYR A 147 6.66 -18.60 -0.74
C TYR A 147 6.21 -17.40 0.09
N ASP A 148 4.97 -17.44 0.55
CA ASP A 148 4.41 -16.50 1.50
C ASP A 148 5.28 -16.45 2.76
N LYS A 149 5.80 -17.59 3.25
CA LYS A 149 6.68 -17.73 4.44
C LYS A 149 8.19 -17.62 4.12
N MET A 150 8.60 -17.36 2.88
CA MET A 150 10.00 -17.05 2.50
C MET A 150 10.19 -15.64 2.00
N CYS A 151 9.31 -15.15 1.11
CA CYS A 151 9.33 -13.75 0.76
C CYS A 151 9.01 -12.94 2.00
N PHE A 152 8.28 -13.56 2.94
CA PHE A 152 8.59 -13.41 4.34
C PHE A 152 10.08 -13.25 4.65
N THR A 153 10.77 -14.25 5.17
CA THR A 153 12.04 -14.17 5.94
C THR A 153 13.20 -13.27 5.42
N VAL A 154 13.17 -12.64 4.22
CA VAL A 154 14.34 -12.03 3.55
C VAL A 154 14.30 -10.50 3.32
N SER A 155 15.25 -9.80 3.95
CA SER A 155 15.51 -8.35 3.84
C SER A 155 16.03 -7.86 2.48
N SER A 156 15.46 -6.78 1.94
CA SER A 156 15.84 -6.19 0.64
C SER A 156 16.88 -5.06 0.72
N ALA A 157 17.79 -4.99 -0.25
CA ALA A 157 18.88 -4.01 -0.28
C ALA A 157 18.42 -2.54 -0.37
N GLY A 158 19.12 -1.69 0.37
CA GLY A 158 18.80 -0.27 0.53
C GLY A 158 17.59 -0.01 1.43
N GLY A 159 17.43 -0.79 2.51
CA GLY A 159 16.41 -0.55 3.54
C GLY A 159 14.96 -0.69 3.08
N ARG A 160 14.71 -1.44 1.98
CA ARG A 160 13.39 -1.56 1.37
C ARG A 160 12.69 -2.86 1.69
N ARG A 161 11.40 -2.92 1.38
CA ARG A 161 10.56 -4.07 1.64
C ARG A 161 10.15 -4.81 0.35
N GLY A 162 10.84 -5.94 0.06
CA GLY A 162 10.71 -6.75 -1.17
C GLY A 162 9.37 -7.47 -1.37
N ALA A 163 9.00 -7.79 -2.61
CA ALA A 163 7.60 -7.87 -3.03
C ALA A 163 7.16 -9.14 -3.77
N GLN A 164 5.85 -9.46 -3.77
CA GLN A 164 5.28 -10.48 -4.66
C GLN A 164 3.90 -10.15 -5.24
N MET A 165 3.56 -10.87 -6.30
CA MET A 165 2.19 -11.15 -6.79
C MET A 165 2.18 -12.58 -7.32
N ALA A 166 1.04 -13.24 -7.15
CA ALA A 166 0.80 -14.59 -7.63
C ALA A 166 -0.20 -14.56 -8.77
N THR A 167 0.06 -15.37 -9.78
CA THR A 167 -0.85 -15.52 -10.92
C THR A 167 -1.24 -16.97 -11.14
N PHE A 168 -2.48 -17.13 -11.62
CA PHE A 168 -3.16 -18.42 -11.66
C PHE A 168 -4.05 -18.55 -12.89
N ASP A 169 -4.03 -19.72 -13.50
CA ASP A 169 -4.67 -20.00 -14.79
C ASP A 169 -6.17 -20.25 -14.65
N VAL A 170 -6.97 -19.61 -15.50
CA VAL A 170 -8.43 -19.74 -15.48
C VAL A 170 -8.90 -21.18 -15.80
N GLY A 171 -8.04 -22.01 -16.39
CA GLY A 171 -8.27 -23.42 -16.67
C GLY A 171 -7.89 -24.40 -15.55
N HIS A 172 -7.30 -23.96 -14.43
CA HIS A 172 -6.82 -24.86 -13.37
C HIS A 172 -7.96 -25.42 -12.49
N PRO A 173 -7.92 -26.69 -12.02
CA PRO A 173 -8.93 -27.25 -11.11
C PRO A 173 -9.21 -26.41 -9.86
N ASP A 174 -8.17 -25.82 -9.27
CA ASP A 174 -8.22 -25.09 -8.00
C ASP A 174 -8.49 -23.57 -8.24
N VAL A 175 -8.80 -23.14 -9.47
CA VAL A 175 -9.04 -21.72 -9.82
C VAL A 175 -10.14 -21.08 -8.97
N MET A 176 -11.18 -21.84 -8.61
CA MET A 176 -12.29 -21.34 -7.80
C MET A 176 -11.85 -21.09 -6.36
N ASP A 177 -10.85 -21.81 -5.86
CA ASP A 177 -10.26 -21.58 -4.55
C ASP A 177 -9.29 -20.39 -4.63
N PHE A 178 -8.54 -20.21 -5.73
CA PHE A 178 -7.71 -19.02 -5.95
C PHE A 178 -8.53 -17.71 -6.02
N ILE A 179 -9.65 -17.70 -6.76
CA ILE A 179 -10.59 -16.54 -6.80
C ILE A 179 -11.17 -16.21 -5.42
N ARG A 180 -11.18 -17.19 -4.51
CA ARG A 180 -11.66 -17.05 -3.13
C ARG A 180 -10.54 -17.03 -2.09
N ALA A 181 -9.27 -17.01 -2.52
CA ALA A 181 -8.14 -17.07 -1.61
C ALA A 181 -7.83 -15.75 -0.89
N LYS A 182 -8.54 -14.67 -1.27
CA LYS A 182 -8.71 -13.43 -0.49
C LYS A 182 -10.14 -13.30 0.08
N ARG A 183 -10.77 -14.44 0.37
CA ARG A 183 -12.00 -14.61 1.15
C ARG A 183 -11.83 -15.70 2.22
N GLU A 184 -10.58 -16.08 2.49
CA GLU A 184 -10.21 -17.16 3.40
C GLU A 184 -9.11 -16.67 4.34
N ASP A 185 -9.42 -15.59 5.04
CA ASP A 185 -8.98 -15.33 6.40
C ASP A 185 -7.64 -15.99 6.81
N GLY A 186 -6.55 -15.50 6.23
CA GLY A 186 -5.20 -15.93 6.62
C GLY A 186 -4.25 -16.17 5.46
N ARG A 187 -4.68 -15.97 4.21
CA ARG A 187 -4.18 -16.77 3.09
C ARG A 187 -3.64 -15.97 1.89
N LEU A 188 -2.60 -16.51 1.26
CA LEU A 188 -1.92 -15.99 0.06
C LEU A 188 -1.62 -14.49 0.09
N ARG A 189 -0.91 -14.10 1.13
CA ARG A 189 -0.99 -12.75 1.64
C ARG A 189 0.08 -11.86 1.04
N GLN A 190 1.33 -12.31 0.91
CA GLN A 190 2.41 -11.47 0.33
C GLN A 190 2.28 -11.20 -1.17
N PHE A 191 1.17 -11.64 -1.74
CA PHE A 191 0.78 -11.52 -3.12
C PHE A 191 -0.40 -10.54 -3.27
N ASN A 192 -0.27 -9.59 -4.18
CA ASN A 192 -1.45 -9.25 -4.99
C ASN A 192 -1.81 -10.50 -5.83
N LEU A 193 -3.09 -10.72 -6.14
CA LEU A 193 -3.56 -11.86 -6.93
C LEU A 193 -4.03 -11.40 -8.31
N SER A 194 -3.75 -12.17 -9.36
CA SER A 194 -4.33 -11.95 -10.68
C SER A 194 -4.56 -13.24 -11.45
N LEU A 195 -5.68 -13.30 -12.19
CA LEU A 195 -5.99 -14.40 -13.08
C LEU A 195 -5.34 -14.22 -14.44
N LEU A 196 -4.97 -15.35 -15.01
CA LEU A 196 -4.46 -15.49 -16.36
C LEU A 196 -5.60 -16.02 -17.22
N ILE A 197 -6.13 -15.12 -18.04
CA ILE A 197 -7.38 -15.27 -18.77
C ILE A 197 -7.09 -15.56 -20.24
N THR A 198 -7.66 -16.63 -20.76
CA THR A 198 -7.47 -17.08 -22.15
C THR A 198 -8.56 -16.57 -23.10
N GLU A 199 -8.20 -16.45 -24.38
CA GLU A 199 -9.11 -16.30 -25.52
C GLU A 199 -10.16 -17.42 -25.51
N GLU A 200 -9.73 -18.67 -25.25
CA GLU A 200 -10.63 -19.84 -25.14
C GLU A 200 -11.74 -19.60 -24.09
N PHE A 201 -11.38 -19.07 -22.92
CA PHE A 201 -12.33 -18.77 -21.86
C PHE A 201 -13.28 -17.62 -22.24
N MET A 202 -12.77 -16.49 -22.73
CA MET A 202 -13.60 -15.34 -23.12
C MET A 202 -14.60 -15.71 -24.23
N GLN A 203 -14.16 -16.53 -25.19
CA GLN A 203 -15.03 -17.07 -26.25
C GLN A 203 -16.09 -18.02 -25.68
N ALA A 204 -15.74 -18.86 -24.70
CA ALA A 204 -16.69 -19.74 -24.02
C ALA A 204 -17.71 -18.96 -23.17
N VAL A 205 -17.31 -17.85 -22.55
CA VAL A 205 -18.21 -16.94 -21.82
C VAL A 205 -19.22 -16.31 -22.79
N ARG A 206 -18.76 -15.68 -23.88
CA ARG A 206 -19.65 -15.07 -24.89
C ARG A 206 -20.66 -16.06 -25.48
N LYS A 207 -20.18 -17.21 -25.93
CA LYS A 207 -20.99 -18.24 -26.61
C LYS A 207 -21.87 -19.05 -25.64
N ASP A 208 -21.76 -18.78 -24.34
CA ASP A 208 -22.31 -19.57 -23.24
C ASP A 208 -22.03 -21.07 -23.44
N GLN A 209 -20.79 -21.45 -23.18
CA GLN A 209 -20.27 -22.82 -23.32
C GLN A 209 -19.74 -23.35 -21.98
N ASP A 210 -19.46 -24.64 -21.95
CA ASP A 210 -18.94 -25.31 -20.78
C ASP A 210 -17.41 -25.23 -20.73
N TRP A 211 -16.90 -24.79 -19.59
CA TRP A 211 -15.48 -24.63 -19.30
C TRP A 211 -14.96 -25.84 -18.53
N LYS A 212 -13.83 -26.38 -18.99
CA LYS A 212 -13.16 -27.55 -18.40
C LYS A 212 -11.98 -27.11 -17.55
N LEU A 213 -12.04 -27.47 -16.27
CA LEU A 213 -10.94 -27.33 -15.34
C LEU A 213 -10.10 -28.60 -15.36
N ALA A 214 -8.82 -28.46 -15.74
CA ALA A 214 -7.98 -29.58 -16.13
C ALA A 214 -6.50 -29.35 -15.80
N PHE A 215 -5.77 -30.44 -15.55
CA PHE A 215 -4.34 -30.41 -15.20
C PHE A 215 -3.57 -31.49 -16.00
N PRO A 216 -2.30 -31.25 -16.41
CA PRO A 216 -1.49 -32.21 -17.17
C PRO A 216 -1.42 -33.65 -16.66
N LEU A 217 -1.18 -34.57 -17.58
CA LEU A 217 -0.99 -36.01 -17.33
C LEU A 217 0.43 -36.47 -17.62
N GLN A 218 0.98 -37.29 -16.73
CA GLN A 218 2.19 -38.08 -16.96
C GLN A 218 1.85 -39.43 -17.59
N GLU A 219 2.77 -40.02 -18.38
CA GLU A 219 2.56 -41.34 -19.03
C GLU A 219 2.12 -42.43 -18.04
N LYS A 220 2.74 -42.44 -16.85
CA LYS A 220 2.43 -43.39 -15.76
C LYS A 220 1.01 -43.24 -15.23
N GLU A 221 0.44 -42.04 -15.23
CA GLU A 221 -0.94 -41.80 -14.78
C GLU A 221 -1.94 -42.33 -15.82
N VAL A 222 -1.63 -42.16 -17.11
CA VAL A 222 -2.40 -42.74 -18.23
C VAL A 222 -2.40 -44.28 -18.16
N GLU A 223 -1.24 -44.91 -17.91
CA GLU A 223 -1.14 -46.37 -17.74
C GLU A 223 -1.88 -46.88 -16.50
N GLN A 224 -1.72 -46.22 -15.34
CA GLN A 224 -2.24 -46.69 -14.06
C GLN A 224 -3.76 -46.49 -13.94
N GLU A 225 -4.28 -45.34 -14.37
CA GLU A 225 -5.72 -45.06 -14.35
C GLU A 225 -6.45 -45.54 -15.62
N LYS A 226 -5.71 -45.96 -16.67
CA LYS A 226 -6.23 -46.41 -17.98
C LYS A 226 -7.03 -45.33 -18.71
N ILE A 227 -6.48 -44.12 -18.73
CA ILE A 227 -7.14 -42.93 -19.31
C ILE A 227 -7.18 -43.03 -20.84
N ASP A 228 -8.35 -42.81 -21.43
CA ASP A 228 -8.48 -42.68 -22.87
C ASP A 228 -8.11 -41.24 -23.31
N LEU A 229 -6.92 -41.09 -23.90
CA LEU A 229 -6.43 -39.83 -24.46
C LEU A 229 -7.27 -39.28 -25.63
N THR A 230 -8.21 -40.07 -26.16
CA THR A 230 -9.14 -39.67 -27.23
C THR A 230 -10.51 -39.26 -26.70
N ASP A 231 -10.88 -39.64 -25.47
CA ASP A 231 -12.13 -39.19 -24.84
C ASP A 231 -12.00 -37.73 -24.39
N LYS A 232 -12.60 -36.85 -25.18
CA LYS A 232 -12.65 -35.39 -24.95
C LYS A 232 -13.33 -34.99 -23.63
N ASN A 233 -14.00 -35.92 -22.93
CA ASN A 233 -14.57 -35.68 -21.61
C ASN A 233 -13.58 -35.99 -20.47
N GLN A 234 -12.63 -36.91 -20.69
CA GLN A 234 -11.55 -37.23 -19.76
C GLN A 234 -10.31 -36.36 -19.99
N VAL A 235 -9.98 -36.03 -21.24
CA VAL A 235 -8.74 -35.34 -21.62
C VAL A 235 -9.01 -34.19 -22.58
N ILE A 236 -8.29 -33.08 -22.39
CA ILE A 236 -8.20 -31.98 -23.34
C ILE A 236 -6.73 -31.62 -23.60
N TRP A 237 -6.42 -31.18 -24.81
CA TRP A 237 -5.07 -30.80 -25.22
C TRP A 237 -4.93 -29.28 -25.09
N ARG A 238 -3.97 -28.82 -24.26
CA ARG A 238 -3.76 -27.39 -23.96
C ARG A 238 -2.30 -26.97 -24.12
N GLU A 239 -2.07 -25.67 -24.27
CA GLU A 239 -0.73 -25.11 -24.04
C GLU A 239 -0.40 -25.15 -22.55
N TRP A 240 0.86 -25.37 -22.21
CA TRP A 240 1.33 -25.40 -20.83
C TRP A 240 2.73 -24.77 -20.72
N PRO A 241 3.11 -24.18 -19.57
CA PRO A 241 4.45 -23.57 -19.40
C PRO A 241 5.64 -24.53 -19.55
N THR A 242 5.41 -25.85 -19.60
CA THR A 242 6.42 -26.88 -19.89
C THR A 242 5.77 -28.16 -20.42
N THR A 243 6.42 -28.84 -21.36
CA THR A 243 6.05 -30.18 -21.85
C THR A 243 6.83 -31.30 -21.15
N ARG A 244 7.84 -30.96 -20.33
CA ARG A 244 8.75 -31.93 -19.70
C ARG A 244 8.00 -32.84 -18.72
N GLY A 245 8.02 -34.14 -19.01
CA GLY A 245 7.41 -35.17 -18.14
C GLY A 245 5.91 -35.36 -18.31
N TYR A 246 5.28 -34.65 -19.25
CA TYR A 246 3.85 -34.76 -19.54
C TYR A 246 3.61 -35.31 -20.95
N VAL A 247 2.50 -36.04 -21.11
CA VAL A 247 2.06 -36.58 -22.40
C VAL A 247 1.77 -35.42 -23.34
N THR A 248 2.49 -35.36 -24.47
CA THR A 248 2.48 -34.24 -25.42
C THR A 248 2.19 -34.77 -26.83
N ASN A 249 1.33 -34.10 -27.60
CA ASN A 249 0.98 -34.51 -28.97
C ASN A 249 1.94 -33.93 -30.03
N GLU A 250 1.70 -34.30 -31.30
CA GLU A 250 2.49 -33.81 -32.44
C GLU A 250 2.43 -32.28 -32.63
N ASP A 251 1.38 -31.59 -32.13
CA ASP A 251 1.24 -30.12 -32.18
C ASP A 251 1.95 -29.37 -31.03
N GLY A 252 2.62 -30.10 -30.14
CA GLY A 252 3.25 -29.57 -28.92
C GLY A 252 2.28 -29.22 -27.79
N LEU A 253 1.03 -29.69 -27.85
CA LEU A 253 0.04 -29.51 -26.78
C LEU A 253 0.17 -30.63 -25.73
N VAL A 254 -0.05 -30.29 -24.47
CA VAL A 254 -0.03 -31.23 -23.34
C VAL A 254 -1.43 -31.80 -23.09
N ALA A 255 -1.52 -33.10 -22.84
CA ALA A 255 -2.74 -33.77 -22.41
C ALA A 255 -3.06 -33.40 -20.96
N CYS A 256 -4.20 -32.75 -20.74
CA CYS A 256 -4.69 -32.38 -19.42
C CYS A 256 -5.95 -33.18 -19.07
N LYS A 257 -5.90 -33.91 -17.95
CA LYS A 257 -7.04 -34.61 -17.35
C LYS A 257 -8.07 -33.60 -16.88
N VAL A 258 -9.32 -33.77 -17.29
CA VAL A 258 -10.47 -32.97 -16.87
C VAL A 258 -10.90 -33.42 -15.48
N TYR A 259 -10.72 -32.54 -14.48
CA TYR A 259 -11.17 -32.80 -13.11
C TYR A 259 -12.62 -32.35 -12.89
N ARG A 260 -13.06 -31.31 -13.61
CA ARG A 260 -14.40 -30.74 -13.48
C ARG A 260 -14.81 -30.01 -14.74
N THR A 261 -16.10 -30.08 -15.08
CA THR A 261 -16.73 -29.18 -16.06
C THR A 261 -17.69 -28.24 -15.33
N ILE A 262 -17.70 -26.96 -15.69
CA ILE A 262 -18.58 -25.91 -15.14
C ILE A 262 -19.03 -24.98 -16.29
N ARG A 263 -20.09 -24.19 -16.10
CA ARG A 263 -20.48 -23.20 -17.12
C ARG A 263 -19.46 -22.06 -17.17
N ALA A 264 -19.02 -21.65 -18.35
CA ALA A 264 -18.05 -20.56 -18.49
C ALA A 264 -18.58 -19.25 -17.89
N LYS A 265 -19.83 -18.88 -18.19
CA LYS A 265 -20.50 -17.73 -17.56
C LYS A 265 -20.54 -17.81 -16.03
N ARG A 266 -20.75 -19.00 -15.45
CA ARG A 266 -20.73 -19.15 -13.97
C ARG A 266 -19.35 -18.90 -13.36
N LEU A 267 -18.26 -19.19 -14.08
CA LEU A 267 -16.92 -18.79 -13.65
C LEU A 267 -16.71 -17.28 -13.88
N TRP A 268 -17.17 -16.74 -15.01
CA TRP A 268 -17.15 -15.31 -15.33
C TRP A 268 -17.82 -14.45 -14.27
N ASP A 269 -19.08 -14.73 -13.97
CA ASP A 269 -19.85 -13.99 -12.97
C ASP A 269 -19.16 -14.07 -11.61
N MET A 270 -18.57 -15.21 -11.23
CA MET A 270 -17.81 -15.31 -9.97
C MET A 270 -16.52 -14.48 -9.96
N ILE A 271 -15.80 -14.37 -11.09
CA ILE A 271 -14.64 -13.48 -11.22
C ILE A 271 -15.11 -12.03 -11.14
N MET A 272 -16.10 -11.66 -11.94
CA MET A 272 -16.60 -10.29 -12.06
C MET A 272 -17.24 -9.78 -10.77
N THR A 273 -18.02 -10.61 -10.06
CA THR A 273 -18.46 -10.32 -8.69
C THR A 273 -17.25 -10.13 -7.77
N SER A 274 -16.21 -10.96 -7.87
CA SER A 274 -14.99 -10.76 -7.06
C SER A 274 -14.30 -9.42 -7.35
N THR A 275 -14.23 -8.98 -8.61
CA THR A 275 -13.60 -7.71 -8.97
C THR A 275 -14.51 -6.50 -8.70
N TYR A 276 -15.83 -6.65 -8.78
CA TYR A 276 -16.84 -5.63 -8.44
C TYR A 276 -16.96 -5.41 -6.92
N ASP A 277 -16.73 -6.46 -6.12
CA ASP A 277 -16.86 -6.45 -4.66
C ASP A 277 -15.52 -6.36 -3.91
N PHE A 278 -14.40 -6.84 -4.50
CA PHE A 278 -13.08 -6.87 -3.82
C PHE A 278 -11.91 -6.32 -4.66
N ALA A 279 -12.14 -5.85 -5.89
CA ALA A 279 -11.12 -5.43 -6.89
C ALA A 279 -10.00 -6.44 -7.19
N GLU A 280 -10.08 -7.65 -6.63
CA GLU A 280 -9.17 -8.77 -6.84
C GLU A 280 -9.97 -10.08 -7.07
N PRO A 281 -9.44 -11.02 -7.87
CA PRO A 281 -8.15 -10.97 -8.55
C PRO A 281 -8.12 -9.97 -9.73
N GLY A 282 -6.95 -9.37 -9.97
CA GLY A 282 -6.69 -8.57 -11.17
C GLY A 282 -6.70 -9.44 -12.43
N PHE A 283 -6.77 -8.81 -13.61
CA PHE A 283 -7.17 -9.49 -14.84
C PHE A 283 -6.11 -9.33 -15.95
N ILE A 284 -5.43 -10.44 -16.30
CA ILE A 284 -4.36 -10.46 -17.31
C ILE A 284 -4.82 -11.33 -18.48
N LEU A 285 -4.92 -10.74 -19.67
CA LEU A 285 -5.33 -11.42 -20.90
C LEU A 285 -4.10 -12.15 -21.49
N ILE A 286 -3.87 -13.36 -20.98
CA ILE A 286 -2.57 -14.03 -21.05
C ILE A 286 -2.21 -14.47 -22.47
N ASP A 287 -3.21 -14.83 -23.27
CA ASP A 287 -3.00 -15.16 -24.68
C ASP A 287 -2.62 -13.91 -25.47
N LYS A 288 -3.18 -12.73 -25.14
CA LYS A 288 -2.85 -11.47 -25.80
C LYS A 288 -1.46 -10.95 -25.41
N VAL A 289 -1.07 -11.15 -24.14
CA VAL A 289 0.31 -10.91 -23.66
C VAL A 289 1.31 -11.74 -24.47
N ASN A 290 1.04 -13.03 -24.68
CA ASN A 290 1.99 -13.94 -25.34
C ASN A 290 1.90 -13.93 -26.87
N GLU A 291 0.74 -13.61 -27.47
CA GLU A 291 0.62 -13.39 -28.91
C GLU A 291 1.50 -12.21 -29.37
N MET A 292 1.39 -11.09 -28.63
CA MET A 292 2.08 -9.84 -28.92
C MET A 292 3.51 -9.79 -28.37
N ASN A 293 3.97 -10.85 -27.70
CA ASN A 293 5.34 -10.96 -27.21
C ASN A 293 6.32 -11.07 -28.38
N ASN A 294 7.31 -10.17 -28.44
CA ASN A 294 8.35 -10.23 -29.47
C ASN A 294 9.22 -11.51 -29.38
N ASN A 295 9.25 -12.15 -28.21
CA ASN A 295 9.97 -13.39 -27.93
C ASN A 295 9.07 -14.63 -27.92
N TRP A 296 7.90 -14.58 -28.58
CA TRP A 296 6.89 -15.66 -28.64
C TRP A 296 7.44 -17.07 -28.97
N PHE A 297 8.62 -17.15 -29.59
CA PHE A 297 9.31 -18.37 -30.00
C PHE A 297 10.22 -18.99 -28.91
N CYS A 298 10.41 -18.32 -27.77
CA CYS A 298 11.35 -18.75 -26.73
C CYS A 298 10.97 -18.43 -25.26
N GLU A 299 9.83 -17.78 -24.97
CA GLU A 299 9.39 -17.48 -23.59
C GLU A 299 7.85 -17.34 -23.42
N ASN A 300 7.37 -17.24 -22.18
CA ASN A 300 5.95 -17.11 -21.75
C ASN A 300 5.87 -16.20 -20.47
N ILE A 301 4.90 -15.28 -20.27
CA ILE A 301 5.01 -14.03 -19.40
C ILE A 301 3.91 -13.80 -18.31
N ARG A 302 4.19 -13.53 -16.98
CA ARG A 302 3.18 -13.60 -15.84
C ARG A 302 3.01 -12.48 -14.65
N ALA A 303 3.90 -11.96 -13.70
CA ALA A 303 3.47 -11.26 -12.35
C ALA A 303 4.25 -10.05 -11.56
N THR A 304 3.81 -9.51 -10.32
CA THR A 304 4.05 -8.13 -9.57
C THR A 304 4.40 -7.92 -7.96
N ASN A 305 3.77 -7.05 -7.03
CA ASN A 305 4.35 -6.35 -5.74
C ASN A 305 3.48 -5.83 -4.37
N PRO A 306 3.91 -5.10 -3.20
CA PRO A 306 3.42 -5.18 -1.69
C PRO A 306 3.29 -3.90 -0.63
N CYS A 307 3.50 -3.95 0.77
CA CYS A 307 2.57 -3.71 2.03
C CYS A 307 3.18 -3.64 3.60
N VAL A 308 2.52 -3.53 4.87
CA VAL A 308 2.94 -3.11 6.39
C VAL A 308 2.81 -3.94 7.82
N THR A 309 3.34 -3.58 9.04
CA THR A 309 3.62 -4.52 10.24
C THR A 309 2.50 -5.09 11.19
N ALA A 310 2.85 -6.19 11.92
CA ALA A 310 2.07 -7.04 12.87
C ALA A 310 1.69 -6.49 14.26
N ASP A 311 2.58 -5.71 14.86
CA ASP A 311 2.47 -5.20 16.24
C ASP A 311 1.64 -3.91 16.33
N THR A 312 1.41 -3.29 15.18
CA THR A 312 0.44 -2.24 14.93
C THR A 312 -0.91 -2.57 15.58
N TRP A 313 -1.40 -1.66 16.43
CA TRP A 313 -2.78 -1.62 16.87
C TRP A 313 -3.66 -1.01 15.79
N VAL A 314 -4.88 -1.52 15.70
CA VAL A 314 -5.94 -1.09 14.79
C VAL A 314 -7.18 -0.89 15.64
N HIS A 315 -7.80 0.28 15.58
CA HIS A 315 -9.12 0.47 16.17
C HIS A 315 -10.18 -0.24 15.31
N THR A 316 -11.11 -0.94 15.95
CA THR A 316 -12.17 -1.70 15.26
C THR A 316 -13.54 -1.47 15.93
N THR A 317 -14.61 -1.88 15.26
CA THR A 317 -15.99 -1.89 15.78
C THR A 317 -16.16 -2.70 17.07
N GLU A 318 -15.25 -3.65 17.35
CA GLU A 318 -15.21 -4.43 18.59
C GLU A 318 -14.17 -3.91 19.60
N GLY A 319 -13.75 -2.65 19.46
CA GLY A 319 -12.62 -2.08 20.18
C GLY A 319 -11.26 -2.38 19.54
N PRO A 320 -10.16 -2.01 20.20
CA PRO A 320 -8.82 -2.21 19.64
C PRO A 320 -8.45 -3.68 19.48
N ARG A 321 -7.71 -3.98 18.42
CA ARG A 321 -7.02 -5.26 18.17
C ARG A 321 -5.61 -4.95 17.66
N GLN A 322 -4.67 -5.88 17.79
CA GLN A 322 -3.41 -5.79 17.04
C GLN A 322 -3.58 -6.44 15.66
N VAL A 323 -2.79 -6.04 14.67
CA VAL A 323 -2.78 -6.65 13.33
C VAL A 323 -2.64 -8.18 13.41
N ARG A 324 -1.86 -8.70 14.38
CA ARG A 324 -1.75 -10.14 14.67
C ARG A 324 -3.06 -10.84 15.05
N ASP A 325 -3.98 -10.13 15.71
CA ASP A 325 -5.30 -10.64 16.12
C ASP A 325 -6.30 -10.56 14.95
N LEU A 326 -5.97 -9.74 13.94
CA LEU A 326 -6.70 -9.55 12.68
C LEU A 326 -6.04 -10.32 11.52
N ILE A 327 -5.16 -11.29 11.82
CA ILE A 327 -4.66 -12.26 10.85
C ILE A 327 -5.76 -13.29 10.63
N GLY A 328 -6.54 -13.09 9.58
CA GLY A 328 -7.58 -14.04 9.22
C GLY A 328 -8.83 -13.91 10.05
N VAL A 329 -9.29 -12.67 10.19
CA VAL A 329 -10.59 -12.32 10.79
C VAL A 329 -11.05 -11.02 10.13
N PRO A 330 -12.20 -10.94 9.43
CA PRO A 330 -12.74 -9.67 8.97
C PRO A 330 -13.15 -8.83 10.18
N PHE A 331 -12.94 -7.53 10.08
CA PHE A 331 -13.25 -6.59 11.15
C PHE A 331 -13.79 -5.30 10.55
N GLY A 332 -14.73 -4.64 11.23
CA GLY A 332 -15.02 -3.24 10.94
C GLY A 332 -13.83 -2.42 11.44
N ALA A 333 -12.96 -1.93 10.55
CA ALA A 333 -11.92 -0.98 10.90
C ALA A 333 -12.57 0.32 11.38
N ARG A 334 -12.03 1.03 12.38
CA ARG A 334 -12.55 2.37 12.77
C ARG A 334 -11.50 3.42 12.40
N ILE A 335 -11.86 4.38 11.55
CA ILE A 335 -11.01 5.43 10.98
C ILE A 335 -11.74 6.78 11.17
N ASP A 336 -11.08 7.78 11.75
CA ASP A 336 -11.65 9.12 12.02
C ASP A 336 -13.05 9.13 12.66
N GLY A 337 -13.40 8.07 13.41
CA GLY A 337 -14.67 7.97 14.12
C GLY A 337 -15.81 7.38 13.28
N ALA A 338 -15.65 7.21 11.97
CA ALA A 338 -16.42 6.27 11.16
C ALA A 338 -15.82 4.85 11.26
N SER A 339 -16.57 3.83 10.84
CA SER A 339 -15.99 2.51 10.57
C SER A 339 -16.15 2.16 9.10
N HIS A 340 -15.37 1.16 8.68
CA HIS A 340 -15.36 0.60 7.35
C HIS A 340 -15.02 -0.88 7.45
N ALA A 341 -15.81 -1.75 6.82
CA ALA A 341 -15.52 -3.17 6.74
C ALA A 341 -14.12 -3.43 6.11
N SER A 342 -13.30 -4.28 6.73
CA SER A 342 -12.16 -4.87 6.05
C SER A 342 -12.61 -5.86 4.98
N GLY A 343 -11.75 -6.15 4.02
CA GLY A 343 -11.89 -7.31 3.16
C GLY A 343 -11.94 -8.62 3.97
N PRO A 344 -12.47 -9.72 3.39
CA PRO A 344 -12.64 -11.03 4.05
C PRO A 344 -11.32 -11.83 4.22
N GLU A 345 -10.23 -11.11 4.47
CA GLU A 345 -8.98 -11.59 5.02
C GLU A 345 -8.69 -11.01 6.42
N GLY A 346 -9.36 -9.92 6.79
CA GLY A 346 -8.82 -8.99 7.79
C GLY A 346 -7.55 -8.29 7.26
N PHE A 347 -6.51 -8.22 8.09
CA PHE A 347 -5.15 -7.93 7.63
C PHE A 347 -4.62 -9.06 6.74
N PHE A 348 -3.35 -9.03 6.31
CA PHE A 348 -2.89 -9.22 4.92
C PHE A 348 -1.39 -9.48 4.82
N ARG A 349 -0.79 -10.33 5.67
CA ARG A 349 0.68 -10.61 5.79
C ARG A 349 1.48 -10.45 4.49
N THR A 350 2.54 -9.67 4.38
CA THR A 350 3.10 -9.25 3.07
C THR A 350 4.62 -9.04 3.00
N ALA A 351 5.35 -9.77 3.84
CA ALA A 351 6.77 -10.18 3.80
C ALA A 351 7.59 -9.80 5.07
N THR A 352 8.78 -10.35 5.29
CA THR A 352 9.74 -9.91 6.32
C THR A 352 10.77 -9.11 5.60
N LYS A 353 10.75 -7.84 5.86
CA LYS A 353 11.63 -6.94 5.16
C LYS A 353 11.98 -5.78 6.12
N PRO A 354 12.95 -4.91 5.81
CA PRO A 354 13.32 -3.75 6.65
C PRO A 354 12.14 -2.88 7.12
N VAL A 355 11.91 -2.74 8.43
CA VAL A 355 11.01 -1.71 8.94
C VAL A 355 11.72 -0.37 9.09
N VAL A 356 10.93 0.68 8.96
CA VAL A 356 11.19 1.93 9.67
C VAL A 356 10.20 2.07 10.83
N LYS A 357 10.70 2.59 11.95
CA LYS A 357 9.89 3.07 13.07
C LYS A 357 9.68 4.57 12.95
N LEU A 358 8.46 4.92 12.59
CA LEU A 358 7.90 6.25 12.61
C LEU A 358 7.62 6.64 14.06
N MET A 359 8.25 7.69 14.59
CA MET A 359 8.07 8.16 15.98
C MET A 359 7.71 9.63 16.00
N THR A 360 6.85 10.07 16.93
CA THR A 360 6.43 11.47 17.04
C THR A 360 6.98 12.19 18.29
N THR A 361 6.83 13.52 18.30
CA THR A 361 7.23 14.42 19.40
C THR A 361 6.20 14.34 20.51
N GLU A 362 4.93 14.23 20.13
CA GLU A 362 3.78 14.05 21.00
C GLU A 362 3.76 12.65 21.63
N GLY A 363 4.35 11.62 21.02
CA GLY A 363 4.65 10.32 21.65
C GLY A 363 4.26 9.10 20.81
N HIS A 364 3.23 9.23 19.98
CA HIS A 364 2.73 8.22 19.05
C HIS A 364 3.84 7.63 18.16
N GLN A 365 3.76 6.33 17.85
CA GLN A 365 4.75 5.60 17.06
C GLN A 365 4.12 4.47 16.25
N LEU A 366 4.65 4.19 15.06
CA LEU A 366 4.22 3.11 14.16
C LEU A 366 5.44 2.43 13.53
N ARG A 367 5.34 1.14 13.26
CA ARG A 367 6.37 0.36 12.56
C ARG A 367 5.77 -0.08 11.23
N LEU A 368 6.49 0.16 10.13
CA LEU A 368 5.98 -0.02 8.77
C LEU A 368 7.13 -0.01 7.77
N THR A 369 6.83 -0.06 6.48
CA THR A 369 7.86 -0.07 5.43
C THR A 369 8.24 1.35 5.03
N ALA A 370 9.47 1.53 4.56
CA ALA A 370 9.91 2.82 4.06
C ALA A 370 9.07 3.32 2.86
N ASP A 371 8.51 2.40 2.08
CA ASP A 371 7.72 2.60 0.85
C ASP A 371 6.20 2.53 1.04
N HIS A 372 5.68 2.16 2.22
CA HIS A 372 4.24 2.16 2.46
C HIS A 372 3.76 3.54 2.88
N ARG A 373 2.58 3.91 2.40
CA ARG A 373 2.03 5.26 2.51
C ARG A 373 1.29 5.45 3.81
N VAL A 374 1.50 6.60 4.46
CA VAL A 374 0.75 7.06 5.63
C VAL A 374 0.17 8.46 5.40
N ARG A 375 -0.90 8.79 6.12
CA ARG A 375 -1.59 10.08 5.93
C ARG A 375 -0.78 11.22 6.56
N ARG A 376 -0.09 11.93 5.67
CA ARG A 376 0.74 13.10 5.98
C ARG A 376 -0.24 14.30 6.19
N VAL A 377 0.09 15.39 6.90
CA VAL A 377 -0.78 16.60 7.05
C VAL A 377 -0.13 17.85 6.46
N LYS A 378 -0.87 18.56 5.60
CA LYS A 378 -0.44 19.66 4.73
C LYS A 378 -0.54 21.00 5.43
N ARG A 379 -1.74 21.58 5.38
CA ARG A 379 -2.10 22.79 6.11
C ARG A 379 -2.34 22.36 7.53
N PHE A 380 -1.78 23.14 8.43
CA PHE A 380 -2.19 23.15 9.81
C PHE A 380 -2.34 24.61 10.19
N THR A 381 -3.44 25.19 9.72
CA THR A 381 -3.85 26.54 10.11
C THR A 381 -4.83 26.46 11.25
N ARG A 382 -5.15 27.62 11.85
CA ARG A 382 -6.18 27.73 12.88
C ARG A 382 -7.54 27.14 12.46
N TYR A 383 -7.83 27.12 11.16
CA TYR A 383 -9.13 26.71 10.63
C TYR A 383 -9.07 25.43 9.77
N ARG A 384 -8.11 25.29 8.84
CA ARG A 384 -8.01 24.13 7.93
C ARG A 384 -6.84 23.19 8.27
N THR A 385 -7.17 21.90 8.41
CA THR A 385 -6.28 20.73 8.33
C THR A 385 -6.49 20.11 6.95
N GLU A 386 -5.44 19.67 6.26
CA GLU A 386 -5.55 19.04 4.93
C GLU A 386 -4.53 17.89 4.82
N THR A 387 -4.78 16.86 4.00
CA THR A 387 -4.07 15.55 4.08
C THR A 387 -3.62 14.96 2.74
N GLU A 388 -2.72 13.98 2.75
CA GLU A 388 -2.24 13.23 1.56
C GLU A 388 -1.76 11.82 1.91
N TRP A 389 -1.40 11.04 0.89
CA TRP A 389 -0.55 9.86 1.00
C TRP A 389 0.93 10.13 0.76
N CYS A 390 1.77 9.79 1.74
CA CYS A 390 3.22 9.81 1.59
C CYS A 390 3.86 8.56 2.21
N GLU A 391 4.83 8.00 1.51
CA GLU A 391 5.67 6.90 1.99
C GLU A 391 6.34 7.23 3.33
N ALA A 392 6.36 6.29 4.27
CA ALA A 392 6.78 6.55 5.64
C ALA A 392 8.27 6.90 5.76
N GLY A 393 9.12 6.28 4.93
CA GLY A 393 10.55 6.62 4.83
C GLY A 393 10.82 8.00 4.23
N MET A 394 9.79 8.67 3.69
CA MET A 394 9.88 10.06 3.21
C MET A 394 9.46 11.09 4.27
N LEU A 395 9.19 10.65 5.50
CA LEU A 395 8.94 11.52 6.64
C LEU A 395 10.27 11.92 7.31
N ARG A 396 10.38 13.18 7.78
CA ARG A 396 11.54 13.75 8.47
C ARG A 396 11.23 14.02 9.95
N ALA A 397 12.12 14.73 10.64
CA ALA A 397 11.82 15.34 11.92
C ALA A 397 11.05 16.66 11.71
N GLY A 398 9.88 16.81 12.34
CA GLY A 398 8.96 17.94 12.20
C GLY A 398 7.60 17.59 11.58
N ASP A 399 7.42 16.35 11.17
CA ASP A 399 6.33 15.94 10.29
C ASP A 399 4.98 15.80 10.97
N ARG A 400 4.05 16.73 10.78
CA ARG A 400 2.64 16.56 11.19
C ARG A 400 1.93 15.37 10.49
N VAL A 401 1.98 14.15 11.00
CA VAL A 401 1.12 13.04 10.54
C VAL A 401 -0.31 13.25 11.07
N LEU A 402 -1.31 12.77 10.33
CA LEU A 402 -2.68 12.76 10.82
C LEU A 402 -2.78 11.65 11.87
N LEU A 403 -3.49 11.94 12.95
CA LEU A 403 -3.98 10.93 13.88
C LEU A 403 -5.47 10.70 13.63
N ASN A 404 -5.98 9.52 13.98
CA ASN A 404 -7.42 9.29 13.94
C ASN A 404 -8.16 10.12 15.01
N ASP A 405 -9.22 10.83 14.61
CA ASP A 405 -10.15 11.51 15.53
C ASP A 405 -11.36 10.62 15.84
N HIS A 406 -11.28 9.79 16.89
CA HIS A 406 -12.35 8.86 17.25
C HIS A 406 -13.42 9.44 18.17
N ARG A 407 -13.55 10.77 18.30
CA ARG A 407 -14.51 11.39 19.24
C ARG A 407 -15.96 10.97 18.99
N ASP A 408 -16.34 11.02 17.72
CA ASP A 408 -17.73 10.86 17.29
C ASP A 408 -18.18 9.38 17.43
N GLN A 409 -17.23 8.45 17.66
CA GLN A 409 -17.54 7.14 18.20
C GLN A 409 -16.51 6.62 19.24
N ALA A 410 -16.31 7.40 20.31
CA ALA A 410 -15.35 7.12 21.38
C ALA A 410 -15.66 5.90 22.28
N HIS A 411 -16.78 5.19 22.04
CA HIS A 411 -17.24 4.08 22.87
C HIS A 411 -17.20 2.74 22.10
N TRP A 412 -16.98 1.63 22.80
CA TRP A 412 -17.00 0.27 22.23
C TRP A 412 -17.25 -0.79 23.31
N LYS A 413 -17.99 -1.84 22.91
CA LYS A 413 -18.28 -3.02 23.75
C LYS A 413 -17.03 -3.93 23.82
N GLY A 414 -16.86 -4.63 24.93
CA GLY A 414 -15.69 -5.47 25.19
C GLY A 414 -15.69 -6.03 26.61
N SER A 415 -14.62 -6.74 26.98
CA SER A 415 -14.47 -7.33 28.32
C SER A 415 -14.31 -6.28 29.43
N TYR A 416 -14.73 -6.68 30.64
CA TYR A 416 -14.60 -5.95 31.91
C TYR A 416 -15.42 -4.64 32.03
N THR A 417 -15.68 -4.26 33.28
CA THR A 417 -16.51 -3.11 33.70
C THR A 417 -15.67 -1.88 34.05
N ARG A 418 -16.34 -0.71 34.17
CA ARG A 418 -15.73 0.54 34.63
C ARG A 418 -15.17 0.42 36.04
N GLU A 419 -15.82 -0.34 36.91
CA GLU A 419 -15.44 -0.61 38.30
C GLU A 419 -14.17 -1.47 38.36
N GLN A 420 -14.12 -2.53 37.55
CA GLN A 420 -12.93 -3.37 37.38
C GLN A 420 -11.74 -2.57 36.83
N GLY A 421 -11.98 -1.72 35.83
CA GLY A 421 -11.00 -0.77 35.31
C GLY A 421 -10.49 0.15 36.41
N TYR A 422 -11.39 0.80 37.17
CA TYR A 422 -11.05 1.74 38.24
C TYR A 422 -10.13 1.14 39.31
N LEU A 423 -10.44 -0.08 39.76
CA LEU A 423 -9.61 -0.81 40.72
C LEU A 423 -8.23 -1.16 40.16
N LEU A 424 -8.13 -1.52 38.87
CA LEU A 424 -6.84 -1.76 38.22
C LEU A 424 -6.05 -0.46 37.94
N GLY A 425 -6.73 0.66 37.69
CA GLY A 425 -6.09 1.97 37.54
C GLY A 425 -5.39 2.40 38.82
N LEU A 426 -6.10 2.33 39.95
CA LEU A 426 -5.54 2.53 41.29
C LEU A 426 -4.45 1.49 41.61
N LEU A 427 -4.57 0.25 41.12
CA LEU A 427 -3.55 -0.79 41.31
C LEU A 427 -2.26 -0.48 40.55
N VAL A 428 -2.33 0.02 39.30
CA VAL A 428 -1.16 0.33 38.46
C VAL A 428 -0.38 1.55 38.96
N GLY A 429 -1.07 2.55 39.49
CA GLY A 429 -0.46 3.68 40.19
C GLY A 429 0.02 3.31 41.60
N ASP A 430 -0.66 3.81 42.63
CA ASP A 430 -0.28 3.68 44.05
C ASP A 430 -0.36 2.24 44.63
N GLY A 431 -1.13 1.34 44.02
CA GLY A 431 -1.36 0.01 44.57
C GLY A 431 -0.16 -0.95 44.50
N THR A 432 -0.24 -2.04 45.28
CA THR A 432 0.76 -3.12 45.33
C THR A 432 0.12 -4.48 45.02
N LEU A 433 0.57 -5.12 43.95
CA LEU A 433 0.19 -6.50 43.61
C LEU A 433 1.14 -7.49 44.30
N LYS A 434 0.60 -8.38 45.15
CA LYS A 434 1.34 -9.44 45.87
C LYS A 434 0.90 -10.82 45.39
N ALA A 435 1.65 -11.85 45.79
CA ALA A 435 1.34 -13.23 45.42
C ALA A 435 -0.06 -13.69 45.89
N ASP A 436 -0.48 -13.26 47.08
CA ASP A 436 -1.74 -13.64 47.74
C ASP A 436 -2.91 -12.67 47.49
N LYS A 437 -2.64 -11.37 47.31
CA LYS A 437 -3.66 -10.33 47.17
C LYS A 437 -3.14 -9.04 46.52
N ALA A 438 -4.07 -8.24 46.00
CA ALA A 438 -3.81 -6.87 45.59
C ALA A 438 -4.12 -5.96 46.78
N VAL A 439 -3.37 -4.87 46.91
CA VAL A 439 -3.55 -3.86 47.96
C VAL A 439 -3.64 -2.51 47.28
N LEU A 440 -4.77 -1.83 47.40
CA LEU A 440 -4.85 -0.40 47.12
C LEU A 440 -4.50 0.37 48.39
N SER A 441 -3.74 1.45 48.28
CA SER A 441 -3.34 2.32 49.39
C SER A 441 -3.72 3.76 49.09
N VAL A 442 -4.10 4.50 50.14
CA VAL A 442 -4.25 5.97 50.12
C VAL A 442 -3.70 6.55 51.41
N TRP A 443 -3.20 7.79 51.39
CA TRP A 443 -2.51 8.39 52.53
C TRP A 443 -3.16 9.68 53.04
N LYS A 444 -3.38 9.76 54.36
CA LYS A 444 -3.70 10.99 55.07
C LYS A 444 -2.54 12.00 54.94
N PRO A 445 -2.82 13.30 54.75
CA PRO A 445 -1.81 14.35 54.90
C PRO A 445 -1.13 14.26 56.27
N ALA A 446 0.18 14.54 56.33
CA ALA A 446 0.87 14.67 57.61
C ALA A 446 0.32 15.89 58.37
N ALA A 447 -0.02 15.71 59.65
CA ALA A 447 -0.52 16.78 60.49
C ALA A 447 0.51 17.91 60.61
N VAL A 448 0.05 19.16 60.43
CA VAL A 448 0.88 20.34 60.64
C VAL A 448 1.11 20.50 62.15
N ALA A 449 2.31 20.92 62.56
CA ALA A 449 2.64 21.07 63.97
C ALA A 449 1.64 22.02 64.68
N ASN A 450 0.95 21.50 65.69
CA ASN A 450 -0.13 22.12 66.48
C ASN A 450 -1.49 22.26 65.77
N GLY A 451 -2.30 21.18 65.75
CA GLY A 451 -3.77 21.33 65.75
C GLY A 451 -4.59 20.21 65.09
N VAL A 452 -5.27 19.40 65.93
CA VAL A 452 -6.35 18.45 65.58
C VAL A 452 -5.92 17.26 64.68
N ASP A 453 -6.60 16.12 64.83
CA ASP A 453 -6.47 15.02 63.87
C ASP A 453 -6.84 15.49 62.46
N ALA A 454 -5.97 15.19 61.47
CA ALA A 454 -6.20 15.56 60.09
C ALA A 454 -7.41 14.79 59.52
N VAL A 455 -8.56 15.48 59.47
CA VAL A 455 -9.76 15.02 58.76
C VAL A 455 -9.38 14.63 57.34
N LEU A 456 -9.87 13.47 56.88
CA LEU A 456 -9.63 13.00 55.52
C LEU A 456 -10.08 14.08 54.51
N PRO A 457 -9.22 14.53 53.59
CA PRO A 457 -9.63 15.45 52.53
C PRO A 457 -10.75 14.83 51.71
N ALA A 458 -11.76 15.65 51.34
CA ALA A 458 -12.96 15.17 50.64
C ALA A 458 -12.61 14.41 49.34
N GLY A 459 -11.57 14.83 48.60
CA GLY A 459 -11.07 14.10 47.45
C GLY A 459 -10.58 12.69 47.76
N ILE A 460 -9.88 12.49 48.88
CA ILE A 460 -9.39 11.17 49.31
C ILE A 460 -10.55 10.30 49.79
N GLU A 461 -11.49 10.87 50.55
CA GLU A 461 -12.71 10.17 50.97
C GLU A 461 -13.56 9.74 49.76
N ALA A 462 -13.68 10.57 48.72
CA ALA A 462 -14.39 10.25 47.50
C ALA A 462 -13.72 9.12 46.68
N VAL A 463 -12.38 9.11 46.60
CA VAL A 463 -11.62 7.98 46.02
C VAL A 463 -11.83 6.70 46.84
N MET A 464 -11.75 6.77 48.19
CA MET A 464 -11.99 5.63 49.07
C MET A 464 -13.39 5.05 48.88
N ASN A 465 -14.42 5.90 48.85
CA ASN A 465 -15.81 5.49 48.67
C ASN A 465 -16.05 4.90 47.26
N THR A 466 -15.49 5.49 46.22
CA THR A 466 -15.61 4.98 44.83
C THR A 466 -14.91 3.64 44.68
N ALA A 467 -13.69 3.50 45.22
CA ALA A 467 -12.96 2.24 45.22
C ALA A 467 -13.65 1.15 46.07
N LEU A 468 -14.29 1.51 47.18
CA LEU A 468 -15.05 0.56 47.99
C LEU A 468 -16.35 0.12 47.30
N ALA A 469 -17.04 1.03 46.60
CA ALA A 469 -18.20 0.69 45.77
C ALA A 469 -17.82 -0.26 44.64
N ALA A 470 -16.74 0.05 43.90
CA ALA A 470 -16.18 -0.83 42.87
C ALA A 470 -15.74 -2.18 43.46
N ALA A 471 -15.07 -2.21 44.61
CA ALA A 471 -14.64 -3.46 45.25
C ALA A 471 -15.79 -4.36 45.70
N ARG A 472 -16.98 -3.80 45.96
CA ARG A 472 -18.19 -4.56 46.28
C ARG A 472 -18.85 -5.21 45.07
N THR A 473 -18.51 -4.83 43.83
CA THR A 473 -18.97 -5.57 42.63
C THR A 473 -18.14 -6.84 42.38
N LEU A 474 -16.95 -6.94 42.96
CA LEU A 474 -16.13 -8.15 42.92
C LEU A 474 -16.60 -9.20 43.97
N PRO A 475 -16.32 -10.49 43.74
CA PRO A 475 -16.52 -11.54 44.75
C PRO A 475 -15.81 -11.20 46.06
N HIS A 476 -16.60 -11.04 47.13
CA HIS A 476 -16.13 -10.73 48.47
C HIS A 476 -16.81 -11.64 49.49
N ARG A 477 -16.17 -11.81 50.66
CA ARG A 477 -16.74 -12.57 51.78
C ARG A 477 -17.78 -11.71 52.52
N ALA A 478 -18.71 -12.36 53.22
CA ALA A 478 -19.73 -11.67 54.01
C ALA A 478 -19.17 -10.82 55.17
N ASP A 479 -17.91 -11.02 55.58
CA ASP A 479 -17.20 -10.24 56.59
C ASP A 479 -16.38 -9.06 56.00
N PHE A 480 -16.56 -8.72 54.71
CA PHE A 480 -15.77 -7.69 54.03
C PHE A 480 -16.08 -6.26 54.52
N SER A 481 -15.29 -5.79 55.49
CA SER A 481 -15.40 -4.45 56.09
C SER A 481 -14.85 -3.30 55.25
N GLY A 482 -14.16 -3.57 54.14
CA GLY A 482 -13.60 -2.54 53.26
C GLY A 482 -12.21 -2.04 53.70
N TRP A 483 -12.07 -0.72 53.86
CA TRP A 483 -10.78 -0.07 54.16
C TRP A 483 -10.32 -0.30 55.60
N SER A 484 -9.03 -0.58 55.78
CA SER A 484 -8.38 -0.69 57.11
C SER A 484 -7.28 0.36 57.27
N GLU A 485 -7.26 1.05 58.42
CA GLU A 485 -6.19 1.99 58.76
C GLU A 485 -4.92 1.26 59.22
N VAL A 486 -3.76 1.70 58.73
CA VAL A 486 -2.46 1.15 59.08
C VAL A 486 -1.82 2.05 60.15
N ALA A 487 -1.92 1.60 61.40
CA ALA A 487 -1.42 2.33 62.56
C ALA A 487 0.03 2.82 62.36
N GLY A 488 0.25 4.11 62.65
CA GLY A 488 1.56 4.77 62.54
C GLY A 488 2.09 5.01 61.12
N ARG A 489 1.28 4.82 60.06
CA ARG A 489 1.70 5.03 58.65
C ARG A 489 0.90 6.08 57.88
N ASN A 490 -0.12 6.69 58.50
CA ASN A 490 -1.06 7.61 57.85
C ASN A 490 -1.65 7.01 56.55
N GLU A 491 -1.86 5.70 56.51
CA GLU A 491 -2.20 4.94 55.30
C GLU A 491 -3.49 4.14 55.55
N TYR A 492 -4.46 4.21 54.65
CA TYR A 492 -5.55 3.23 54.57
C TYR A 492 -5.27 2.23 53.46
N ARG A 493 -5.65 0.97 53.69
CA ARG A 493 -5.50 -0.13 52.72
C ARG A 493 -6.82 -0.84 52.43
N LEU A 494 -7.03 -1.14 51.15
CA LEU A 494 -8.07 -2.04 50.67
C LEU A 494 -7.38 -3.30 50.12
N SER A 495 -7.47 -4.40 50.86
CA SER A 495 -6.80 -5.67 50.51
C SER A 495 -7.80 -6.65 49.89
N LEU A 496 -7.56 -7.05 48.64
CA LEU A 496 -8.52 -7.77 47.81
C LEU A 496 -7.87 -8.98 47.12
N ALA A 497 -8.39 -10.18 47.39
CA ALA A 497 -8.01 -11.40 46.68
C ALA A 497 -8.61 -11.41 45.25
N ALA A 498 -9.88 -11.03 45.10
CA ALA A 498 -10.53 -10.95 43.79
C ALA A 498 -9.85 -9.94 42.84
N LEU A 499 -9.34 -8.82 43.35
CA LEU A 499 -8.56 -7.87 42.53
C LEU A 499 -7.19 -8.46 42.11
N LYS A 500 -6.59 -9.38 42.89
CA LYS A 500 -5.40 -10.13 42.46
C LYS A 500 -5.73 -11.16 41.39
N GLN A 501 -6.92 -11.75 41.45
CA GLN A 501 -7.41 -12.65 40.40
C GLN A 501 -7.62 -11.85 39.10
N LEU A 502 -8.39 -10.76 39.15
CA LEU A 502 -8.61 -9.83 38.04
C LEU A 502 -7.30 -9.28 37.43
N ALA A 503 -6.33 -8.90 38.27
CA ALA A 503 -5.01 -8.46 37.81
C ALA A 503 -4.28 -9.58 37.04
N GLY A 504 -4.40 -10.84 37.47
CA GLY A 504 -3.87 -12.00 36.75
C GLY A 504 -4.65 -12.35 35.48
N GLU A 505 -5.97 -12.16 35.46
CA GLU A 505 -6.84 -12.34 34.28
C GLU A 505 -6.47 -11.37 33.15
N VAL A 506 -6.07 -10.14 33.47
CA VAL A 506 -5.51 -9.19 32.48
C VAL A 506 -4.00 -9.33 32.27
N GLY A 507 -3.33 -10.32 32.90
CA GLY A 507 -1.93 -10.65 32.66
C GLY A 507 -0.87 -9.88 33.47
N MET A 508 -1.23 -9.15 34.53
CA MET A 508 -0.26 -8.58 35.48
C MET A 508 0.33 -9.65 36.42
N SER A 509 1.50 -9.38 36.98
CA SER A 509 2.14 -10.27 37.97
C SER A 509 2.81 -9.52 39.12
N PRO A 510 3.10 -10.15 40.28
CA PRO A 510 3.76 -9.47 41.39
C PRO A 510 5.16 -8.95 41.01
N GLY A 511 5.28 -7.63 40.86
CA GLY A 511 6.48 -6.94 40.38
C GLY A 511 6.33 -6.33 38.98
N ASP A 512 5.38 -6.81 38.18
CA ASP A 512 5.05 -6.26 36.86
C ASP A 512 3.56 -5.82 36.79
N LYS A 513 3.36 -4.51 36.80
CA LYS A 513 2.07 -3.82 36.67
C LYS A 513 1.93 -3.13 35.31
N ALA A 514 2.45 -3.74 34.24
CA ALA A 514 2.30 -3.22 32.87
C ALA A 514 0.82 -3.04 32.48
N VAL A 515 0.57 -2.09 31.56
CA VAL A 515 -0.67 -2.06 30.79
C VAL A 515 -0.52 -3.08 29.66
N THR A 516 -1.34 -4.13 29.69
CA THR A 516 -1.21 -5.29 28.79
C THR A 516 -2.10 -5.15 27.55
N PRO A 517 -1.88 -5.93 26.47
CA PRO A 517 -2.79 -5.98 25.34
C PRO A 517 -4.24 -6.30 25.73
N ALA A 518 -4.45 -7.19 26.70
CA ALA A 518 -5.79 -7.52 27.23
C ALA A 518 -6.51 -6.32 27.87
N MET A 519 -5.76 -5.33 28.38
CA MET A 519 -6.31 -4.08 28.90
C MET A 519 -6.59 -3.04 27.79
N GLU A 520 -5.85 -3.08 26.68
CA GLU A 520 -6.11 -2.25 25.49
C GLU A 520 -7.25 -2.80 24.62
N GLN A 521 -7.50 -4.11 24.63
CA GLN A 521 -8.63 -4.80 23.97
C GLN A 521 -9.95 -4.74 24.76
N ALA A 522 -9.90 -4.34 26.04
CA ALA A 522 -11.07 -4.25 26.93
C ALA A 522 -12.07 -3.15 26.51
N SER A 523 -13.25 -3.11 27.13
CA SER A 523 -14.32 -2.14 26.81
C SER A 523 -13.89 -0.67 26.96
N SER A 524 -14.59 0.25 26.29
CA SER A 524 -14.41 1.69 26.51
C SER A 524 -14.62 2.07 27.97
N ASP A 525 -15.58 1.41 28.64
CA ASP A 525 -15.94 1.64 30.03
C ASP A 525 -14.82 1.21 30.98
N PHE A 526 -14.21 0.04 30.72
CA PHE A 526 -12.99 -0.39 31.39
C PHE A 526 -11.85 0.60 31.16
N CYS A 527 -11.65 1.08 29.94
CA CYS A 527 -10.62 2.07 29.62
C CYS A 527 -10.84 3.39 30.36
N GLN A 528 -12.06 3.94 30.35
CA GLN A 528 -12.44 5.13 31.12
C GLN A 528 -12.22 4.91 32.63
N GLY A 529 -12.62 3.75 33.17
CA GLY A 529 -12.42 3.38 34.57
C GLY A 529 -10.94 3.31 34.93
N PHE A 530 -10.16 2.57 34.15
CA PHE A 530 -8.72 2.40 34.32
C PHE A 530 -7.97 3.72 34.29
N LEU A 531 -8.27 4.57 33.30
CA LEU A 531 -7.72 5.91 33.21
C LEU A 531 -8.14 6.75 34.44
N ARG A 532 -9.42 6.74 34.83
CA ARG A 532 -9.90 7.49 36.00
C ARG A 532 -9.16 7.07 37.28
N GLY A 533 -8.98 5.77 37.51
CA GLY A 533 -8.24 5.25 38.67
C GLY A 533 -6.76 5.64 38.64
N LEU A 534 -6.10 5.53 37.47
CA LEU A 534 -4.69 5.91 37.32
C LEU A 534 -4.47 7.43 37.46
N PHE A 535 -5.42 8.25 37.02
CA PHE A 535 -5.38 9.71 37.21
C PHE A 535 -5.85 10.16 38.63
N ASP A 536 -6.70 9.39 39.31
CA ASP A 536 -7.03 9.59 40.73
C ASP A 536 -5.85 9.24 41.66
N ALA A 537 -4.99 8.30 41.28
CA ALA A 537 -3.68 8.08 41.88
C ALA A 537 -2.66 9.15 41.40
N ASP A 538 -1.86 8.81 40.40
CA ASP A 538 -0.69 9.56 39.91
C ASP A 538 -1.03 10.85 39.12
N GLY A 539 -2.30 11.08 38.78
CA GLY A 539 -2.74 12.21 37.97
C GLY A 539 -2.89 13.52 38.75
N SER A 540 -2.68 14.64 38.07
CA SER A 540 -2.78 15.99 38.66
C SER A 540 -3.36 17.03 37.71
N VAL A 541 -4.20 17.93 38.24
CA VAL A 541 -4.68 19.12 37.52
C VAL A 541 -3.76 20.30 37.87
N GLN A 542 -3.06 20.83 36.87
CA GLN A 542 -2.03 21.85 37.02
C GLN A 542 -2.28 23.09 36.17
N GLY A 543 -1.62 24.19 36.54
CA GLY A 543 -1.60 25.43 35.77
C GLY A 543 -2.65 26.45 36.17
N SER A 544 -2.82 27.47 35.33
CA SER A 544 -3.79 28.56 35.51
C SER A 544 -4.07 29.25 34.18
N GLN A 545 -5.09 30.11 34.11
CA GLN A 545 -5.45 30.85 32.89
C GLN A 545 -4.26 31.59 32.23
N ALA A 546 -3.30 32.09 33.02
CA ALA A 546 -2.12 32.79 32.51
C ALA A 546 -0.94 31.85 32.11
N LYS A 547 -0.96 30.58 32.50
CA LYS A 547 0.11 29.59 32.24
C LYS A 547 -0.36 28.38 31.41
N GLY A 548 -1.62 28.39 30.98
CA GLY A 548 -2.32 27.21 30.46
C GLY A 548 -2.79 26.29 31.60
N VAL A 549 -3.94 25.65 31.40
CA VAL A 549 -4.44 24.57 32.27
C VAL A 549 -4.07 23.23 31.61
N SER A 550 -3.68 22.25 32.42
CA SER A 550 -3.32 20.92 31.93
C SER A 550 -3.64 19.83 32.97
N ILE A 551 -4.08 18.67 32.51
CA ILE A 551 -4.10 17.43 33.30
C ILE A 551 -2.80 16.67 32.98
N ARG A 552 -2.13 16.12 34.00
CA ARG A 552 -0.82 15.49 33.84
C ARG A 552 -0.70 14.19 34.62
N LEU A 553 -0.06 13.20 34.02
CA LEU A 553 0.30 11.91 34.59
C LEU A 553 1.83 11.74 34.49
N ALA A 554 2.51 11.65 35.63
CA ALA A 554 3.97 11.43 35.68
C ALA A 554 4.25 9.95 35.93
N GLN A 555 5.13 9.33 35.14
CA GLN A 555 5.55 7.92 35.30
C GLN A 555 7.03 7.75 34.92
N SER A 556 7.70 6.78 35.54
CA SER A 556 9.05 6.31 35.12
C SER A 556 9.01 5.11 34.17
N ASP A 557 7.82 4.76 33.69
CA ASP A 557 7.54 3.67 32.76
C ASP A 557 6.98 4.29 31.48
N LEU A 558 7.81 4.33 30.43
CA LEU A 558 7.49 4.98 29.17
C LEU A 558 6.52 4.14 28.29
N PRO A 559 6.72 2.81 28.09
CA PRO A 559 5.72 1.97 27.41
C PRO A 559 4.32 2.10 27.99
N ARG A 560 4.18 2.23 29.32
CA ARG A 560 2.90 2.50 29.97
C ARG A 560 2.27 3.83 29.56
N LEU A 561 3.04 4.91 29.47
CA LEU A 561 2.52 6.19 28.95
C LEU A 561 2.16 6.09 27.46
N GLU A 562 2.92 5.32 26.68
CA GLU A 562 2.64 5.10 25.25
C GLU A 562 1.37 4.25 25.05
N ALA A 563 1.05 3.31 25.96
CA ALA A 563 -0.23 2.60 26.00
C ALA A 563 -1.39 3.51 26.46
N VAL A 564 -1.21 4.26 27.55
CA VAL A 564 -2.20 5.24 28.05
C VAL A 564 -2.51 6.31 26.97
N GLN A 565 -1.52 6.74 26.19
CA GLN A 565 -1.72 7.65 25.05
C GLN A 565 -2.59 7.03 23.95
N ARG A 566 -2.42 5.74 23.61
CA ARG A 566 -3.32 5.04 22.67
C ARG A 566 -4.74 4.93 23.22
N MET A 567 -4.89 4.54 24.49
CA MET A 567 -6.20 4.44 25.15
C MET A 567 -6.93 5.79 25.17
N LEU A 568 -6.22 6.88 25.49
CA LEU A 568 -6.77 8.24 25.46
C LEU A 568 -7.15 8.69 24.04
N LEU A 569 -6.31 8.41 23.04
CA LEU A 569 -6.58 8.78 21.64
C LEU A 569 -7.86 8.11 21.11
N ARG A 570 -8.07 6.83 21.42
CA ARG A 570 -9.30 6.08 21.08
C ARG A 570 -10.56 6.64 21.74
N LEU A 571 -10.42 7.24 22.93
CA LEU A 571 -11.50 7.99 23.61
C LEU A 571 -11.63 9.44 23.10
N GLY A 572 -10.97 9.82 21.99
CA GLY A 572 -11.02 11.18 21.45
C GLY A 572 -10.20 12.23 22.24
N ILE A 573 -9.26 11.78 23.08
CA ILE A 573 -8.44 12.63 23.96
C ILE A 573 -6.98 12.56 23.49
N ASN A 574 -6.56 13.48 22.62
CA ASN A 574 -5.14 13.55 22.23
C ASN A 574 -4.28 14.06 23.41
N SER A 575 -3.07 13.52 23.57
CA SER A 575 -2.14 13.81 24.67
C SER A 575 -0.69 13.87 24.21
N HIS A 576 0.18 14.52 24.99
CA HIS A 576 1.60 14.70 24.69
C HIS A 576 2.50 14.09 25.78
N ILE A 577 3.42 13.19 25.43
CA ILE A 577 4.40 12.56 26.34
C ILE A 577 5.72 13.33 26.32
N TYR A 578 5.98 14.12 27.36
CA TYR A 578 7.29 14.72 27.58
C TYR A 578 8.25 13.72 28.22
N LYS A 579 9.22 13.23 27.46
CA LYS A 579 10.27 12.33 27.97
C LYS A 579 11.29 13.11 28.83
N ASP A 580 11.83 12.47 29.86
CA ASP A 580 12.94 12.97 30.72
C ASP A 580 12.70 14.33 31.42
N ARG A 581 11.45 14.63 31.81
CA ARG A 581 11.06 15.81 32.60
C ARG A 581 11.82 15.95 33.91
N ARG A 582 12.19 14.83 34.54
CA ARG A 582 13.26 14.77 35.53
C ARG A 582 14.24 13.70 35.06
N ARG A 583 15.50 14.07 34.92
CA ARG A 583 16.59 13.15 34.53
C ARG A 583 16.84 12.14 35.64
N GLN A 584 17.48 11.03 35.30
CA GLN A 584 17.97 10.05 36.26
C GLN A 584 18.88 10.71 37.31
N THR A 585 18.67 10.41 38.58
CA THR A 585 19.52 10.86 39.69
C THR A 585 19.79 9.72 40.66
N ARG A 586 20.74 9.92 41.57
CA ARG A 586 20.83 9.15 42.82
C ARG A 586 20.28 10.01 43.95
N ALA A 587 19.58 9.40 44.90
CA ALA A 587 19.04 10.10 46.05
C ALA A 587 18.95 9.19 47.27
N SER A 588 19.19 9.77 48.44
CA SER A 588 18.89 9.16 49.73
C SER A 588 17.38 9.17 49.96
N LEU A 589 16.76 7.99 50.05
CA LEU A 589 15.32 7.82 50.33
C LEU A 589 15.12 6.89 51.55
N PRO A 590 13.96 6.93 52.24
CA PRO A 590 13.65 5.99 53.31
C PRO A 590 13.72 4.53 52.85
N ASP A 591 14.37 3.68 53.64
CA ASP A 591 14.63 2.26 53.29
C ASP A 591 13.46 1.30 53.59
N GLY A 592 12.33 1.84 54.09
CA GLY A 592 11.16 1.07 54.53
C GLY A 592 11.31 0.37 55.88
N LYS A 593 12.47 0.48 56.55
CA LYS A 593 12.80 -0.10 57.86
C LYS A 593 13.08 0.94 58.94
N GLY A 594 13.25 2.22 58.56
CA GLY A 594 13.47 3.36 59.45
C GLY A 594 14.81 4.06 59.26
N GLY A 595 15.64 3.60 58.30
CA GLY A 595 16.84 4.28 57.85
C GLY A 595 16.67 4.99 56.51
N HIS A 596 17.79 5.43 55.95
CA HIS A 596 17.87 5.93 54.59
C HIS A 596 18.89 5.13 53.78
N ALA A 597 18.61 4.92 52.49
CA ALA A 597 19.52 4.26 51.56
C ALA A 597 19.58 5.02 50.22
N GLU A 598 20.67 4.80 49.50
CA GLU A 598 21.00 5.46 48.23
C GLU A 598 20.35 4.71 47.06
N TYR A 599 19.31 5.28 46.46
CA TYR A 599 18.56 4.68 45.35
C TYR A 599 18.82 5.41 44.03
N ALA A 600 18.93 4.64 42.95
CA ALA A 600 18.92 5.18 41.59
C ALA A 600 17.47 5.49 41.17
N ILE A 601 17.11 6.77 41.14
CA ILE A 601 15.81 7.25 40.67
C ILE A 601 15.81 7.19 39.14
N LYS A 602 14.94 6.33 38.58
CA LYS A 602 14.67 6.25 37.13
C LYS A 602 14.23 7.63 36.58
N PRO A 603 14.52 7.94 35.29
CA PRO A 603 13.97 9.14 34.67
C PRO A 603 12.44 9.17 34.78
N GLN A 604 11.88 10.38 34.84
CA GLN A 604 10.44 10.60 34.91
C GLN A 604 9.95 11.29 33.64
N HIS A 605 8.97 10.65 33.00
CA HIS A 605 8.27 11.12 31.82
C HIS A 605 6.89 11.64 32.24
N GLU A 606 6.30 12.55 31.46
CA GLU A 606 5.05 13.25 31.83
C GLU A 606 4.10 13.28 30.64
N LEU A 607 2.99 12.52 30.72
CA LEU A 607 1.89 12.61 29.76
C LEU A 607 0.99 13.78 30.14
N VAL A 608 0.64 14.61 29.16
CA VAL A 608 -0.07 15.88 29.35
C VAL A 608 -1.26 15.99 28.41
N ILE A 609 -2.42 16.31 28.97
CA ILE A 609 -3.68 16.60 28.29
C ILE A 609 -3.97 18.10 28.43
N SER A 610 -4.32 18.77 27.33
CA SER A 610 -4.57 20.22 27.30
C SER A 610 -5.43 20.63 26.10
N GLY A 611 -5.87 21.89 26.04
CA GLY A 611 -6.83 22.35 25.04
C GLY A 611 -8.24 21.81 25.30
N GLU A 612 -9.05 21.66 24.25
CA GLU A 612 -10.40 21.08 24.40
C GLU A 612 -10.39 19.60 24.83
N ASN A 613 -9.27 18.88 24.70
CA ASN A 613 -9.08 17.54 25.27
C ASN A 613 -9.32 17.49 26.79
N LEU A 614 -9.28 18.64 27.49
CA LEU A 614 -9.68 18.75 28.90
C LEU A 614 -11.19 18.56 29.13
N LEU A 615 -12.03 19.00 28.18
CA LEU A 615 -13.48 18.79 28.22
C LEU A 615 -13.80 17.31 27.95
N GLN A 616 -13.17 16.74 26.92
CA GLN A 616 -13.31 15.32 26.61
C GLN A 616 -12.82 14.44 27.76
N PHE A 617 -11.71 14.79 28.42
CA PHE A 617 -11.27 14.09 29.63
C PHE A 617 -12.28 14.23 30.78
N GLU A 618 -12.87 15.42 31.02
CA GLU A 618 -13.89 15.55 32.08
C GLU A 618 -15.13 14.69 31.81
N ALA A 619 -15.61 14.66 30.57
CA ALA A 619 -16.80 13.91 30.19
C ALA A 619 -16.56 12.39 30.18
N GLN A 620 -15.50 11.93 29.50
CA GLN A 620 -15.23 10.50 29.29
C GLN A 620 -14.63 9.85 30.55
N VAL A 621 -13.62 10.47 31.17
CA VAL A 621 -12.79 9.84 32.22
C VAL A 621 -13.13 10.40 33.61
N GLY A 622 -13.01 11.72 33.76
CA GLY A 622 -13.21 12.45 35.01
C GLY A 622 -12.17 12.16 36.09
N PHE A 623 -12.52 12.52 37.33
CA PHE A 623 -11.82 12.15 38.57
C PHE A 623 -12.90 11.68 39.57
N ALA A 624 -12.60 10.72 40.43
CA ALA A 624 -13.41 10.48 41.64
C ALA A 624 -12.92 11.35 42.80
N ASP A 625 -11.64 11.73 42.81
CA ASP A 625 -11.11 12.77 43.68
C ASP A 625 -11.87 14.09 43.41
N THR A 626 -12.75 14.47 44.34
CA THR A 626 -13.57 15.68 44.24
C THR A 626 -12.76 16.96 44.25
N ASP A 627 -11.54 16.96 44.81
CA ASP A 627 -10.67 18.13 44.84
C ASP A 627 -9.92 18.30 43.50
N LYS A 628 -9.51 17.19 42.85
CA LYS A 628 -9.07 17.17 41.44
C LYS A 628 -10.22 17.59 40.51
N ALA A 629 -11.42 17.00 40.67
CA ALA A 629 -12.60 17.34 39.85
C ALA A 629 -13.03 18.82 40.00
N ALA A 630 -13.19 19.31 41.22
CA ALA A 630 -13.58 20.71 41.48
C ALA A 630 -12.49 21.70 41.05
N ARG A 631 -11.20 21.31 41.08
CA ARG A 631 -10.10 22.11 40.51
C ARG A 631 -10.15 22.15 38.97
N LEU A 632 -10.47 21.03 38.32
CA LEU A 632 -10.68 21.00 36.87
C LEU A 632 -11.87 21.89 36.46
N ARG A 633 -13.04 21.69 37.08
CA ARG A 633 -14.26 22.47 36.84
C ARG A 633 -14.05 23.97 37.02
N ARG A 634 -13.44 24.40 38.13
CA ARG A 634 -13.12 25.83 38.38
C ARG A 634 -12.16 26.39 37.32
N ASN A 635 -11.16 25.61 36.91
CA ASN A 635 -10.23 26.03 35.86
C ASN A 635 -10.90 26.13 34.48
N LEU A 636 -11.84 25.22 34.16
CA LEU A 636 -12.61 25.22 32.92
C LEU A 636 -13.62 26.38 32.88
N ALA A 637 -14.42 26.56 33.94
CA ALA A 637 -15.37 27.67 34.07
C ALA A 637 -14.70 29.06 34.06
N ALA A 638 -13.40 29.15 34.38
CA ALA A 638 -12.63 30.39 34.31
C ALA A 638 -12.21 30.81 32.88
N TYR A 639 -12.43 29.98 31.85
CA TYR A 639 -12.11 30.34 30.46
C TYR A 639 -13.12 31.34 29.86
N LYS A 640 -12.68 32.59 29.65
CA LYS A 640 -13.47 33.65 29.00
C LYS A 640 -13.62 33.51 27.47
N ARG A 641 -13.11 32.43 26.89
CA ARG A 641 -13.12 32.11 25.44
C ARG A 641 -13.18 30.58 25.29
N LYS A 642 -13.77 30.07 24.20
CA LYS A 642 -13.72 28.63 23.88
C LYS A 642 -12.25 28.15 23.87
N LEU A 643 -12.04 26.92 24.34
CA LEU A 643 -10.73 26.26 24.36
C LEU A 643 -10.17 26.09 22.94
N ASN A 644 -8.86 25.88 22.84
CA ASN A 644 -8.19 25.65 21.56
C ASN A 644 -8.64 24.29 20.98
N ARG A 645 -9.15 24.32 19.74
CA ARG A 645 -9.56 23.11 19.01
C ARG A 645 -8.36 22.20 18.74
N GLU A 646 -8.49 20.95 19.15
CA GLU A 646 -7.62 19.84 18.79
C GLU A 646 -7.90 19.43 17.35
N ARG A 647 -6.86 19.01 16.64
CA ARG A 647 -6.91 18.76 15.19
C ARG A 647 -6.40 17.37 14.81
N PHE A 648 -6.05 16.54 15.80
CA PHE A 648 -5.57 15.17 15.67
C PHE A 648 -4.33 15.08 14.77
N VAL A 649 -3.26 15.71 15.23
CA VAL A 649 -2.00 15.81 14.48
C VAL A 649 -0.80 15.66 15.40
N ALA A 650 0.03 14.65 15.12
CA ALA A 650 1.31 14.41 15.78
C ALA A 650 2.48 14.72 14.85
N ARG A 651 3.59 15.20 15.38
CA ARG A 651 4.77 15.71 14.66
C ARG A 651 5.92 14.73 14.80
N VAL A 652 6.30 14.04 13.74
CA VAL A 652 7.42 13.07 13.78
C VAL A 652 8.65 13.70 14.43
N SER A 653 9.23 12.97 15.38
CA SER A 653 10.50 13.29 16.02
C SER A 653 11.65 12.66 15.23
N ALA A 654 11.49 11.42 14.75
CA ALA A 654 12.33 10.79 13.74
C ALA A 654 11.59 9.64 13.02
N VAL A 655 12.08 9.27 11.84
CA VAL A 655 11.88 7.94 11.25
C VAL A 655 13.24 7.25 11.25
N VAL A 656 13.32 6.06 11.84
CA VAL A 656 14.58 5.30 12.03
C VAL A 656 14.41 3.89 11.49
N GLU A 657 15.48 3.25 11.02
CA GLU A 657 15.48 1.80 10.76
C GLU A 657 15.28 1.05 12.08
N ASP A 658 14.42 0.03 12.11
CA ASP A 658 14.01 -0.65 13.36
C ASP A 658 13.96 -2.18 13.22
N GLY A 659 14.91 -2.70 12.44
CA GLY A 659 15.07 -4.13 12.18
C GLY A 659 14.21 -4.66 11.03
N VAL A 660 13.83 -5.93 11.14
CA VAL A 660 13.24 -6.76 10.08
C VAL A 660 12.25 -7.70 10.77
N GLU A 661 10.96 -7.59 10.45
CA GLU A 661 9.86 -8.33 11.11
C GLU A 661 8.67 -8.53 10.15
N ASP A 662 7.55 -9.14 10.56
CA ASP A 662 6.41 -9.29 9.66
C ASP A 662 5.85 -7.95 9.15
N VAL A 663 5.42 -7.93 7.88
CA VAL A 663 4.35 -7.05 7.37
C VAL A 663 3.15 -7.85 6.89
N TYR A 664 2.09 -7.10 6.54
CA TYR A 664 0.67 -7.29 6.28
C TYR A 664 0.15 -6.05 5.54
N ASP A 665 -0.66 -6.14 4.49
CA ASP A 665 -1.59 -5.02 4.23
C ASP A 665 -2.90 -5.26 4.95
N VAL A 666 -3.85 -4.37 4.71
CA VAL A 666 -5.26 -4.72 4.73
C VAL A 666 -5.90 -4.07 3.52
N GLN A 667 -6.73 -4.83 2.80
CA GLN A 667 -7.81 -4.21 2.07
C GLN A 667 -8.79 -3.71 3.13
N VAL A 668 -8.73 -2.44 3.55
CA VAL A 668 -9.94 -1.76 4.02
C VAL A 668 -10.49 -1.08 2.77
N PRO A 669 -11.43 -1.72 2.06
CA PRO A 669 -11.63 -1.38 0.68
C PRO A 669 -12.34 -0.02 0.59
N GLY A 670 -12.09 0.68 -0.51
CA GLY A 670 -12.61 2.03 -0.76
C GLY A 670 -11.69 3.08 -0.17
N ILE A 671 -11.56 3.11 1.16
CA ILE A 671 -10.75 4.12 1.82
C ILE A 671 -9.29 3.81 1.58
N ASN A 672 -8.94 2.54 1.32
CA ASN A 672 -7.57 2.07 1.20
C ASN A 672 -6.74 2.60 2.40
N THR A 673 -7.38 2.63 3.58
CA THR A 673 -6.95 3.33 4.80
C THR A 673 -7.35 2.53 6.02
N PHE A 674 -6.49 2.47 7.03
CA PHE A 674 -6.79 1.86 8.32
C PHE A 674 -6.12 2.62 9.47
N ASP A 675 -6.66 2.45 10.69
CA ASP A 675 -5.96 2.87 11.90
C ASP A 675 -4.72 1.99 12.15
N ALA A 676 -3.60 2.65 12.43
CA ALA A 676 -2.29 2.06 12.61
C ALA A 676 -1.57 2.77 13.76
N ASN A 677 -1.73 2.26 14.98
CA ASN A 677 -1.31 2.88 16.24
C ASN A 677 -1.86 4.31 16.45
N GLY A 678 -3.03 4.64 15.91
CA GLY A 678 -3.58 5.99 15.91
C GLY A 678 -3.29 6.79 14.64
N LEU A 679 -2.65 6.24 13.60
CA LEU A 679 -2.31 6.89 12.33
C LEU A 679 -3.06 6.21 11.15
N HIS A 680 -3.04 6.79 9.95
CA HIS A 680 -3.70 6.28 8.72
C HIS A 680 -2.68 5.70 7.69
N ALA A 681 -2.97 4.59 6.95
CA ALA A 681 -2.01 3.89 6.05
C ALA A 681 -2.61 3.16 4.79
N HIS A 682 -1.87 2.92 3.66
CA HIS A 682 -2.37 2.56 2.29
C HIS A 682 -1.43 1.71 1.33
N ASN A 683 -2.02 0.82 0.49
CA ASN A 683 -1.46 -0.19 -0.48
C ASN A 683 -0.76 0.29 -1.82
N CYS A 684 -0.31 -0.64 -2.73
CA CYS A 684 0.47 -0.46 -4.00
C CYS A 684 0.42 -1.63 -5.07
N GLY A 685 0.87 -1.43 -6.35
CA GLY A 685 1.11 -2.50 -7.39
C GLY A 685 1.58 -2.05 -8.83
N GLU A 686 2.19 -2.92 -9.69
CA GLU A 686 2.61 -2.62 -11.11
C GLU A 686 2.63 -3.75 -12.25
N GLN A 687 3.76 -4.37 -12.70
CA GLN A 687 4.00 -4.83 -14.14
C GLN A 687 4.33 -6.36 -14.43
N PRO A 688 4.00 -6.99 -15.61
CA PRO A 688 4.28 -8.42 -15.98
C PRO A 688 5.59 -8.75 -16.76
N LEU A 689 6.18 -9.95 -16.56
CA LEU A 689 7.48 -10.43 -17.13
C LEU A 689 7.57 -11.97 -17.34
N PRO A 690 8.49 -12.51 -18.18
CA PRO A 690 8.76 -13.96 -18.33
C PRO A 690 9.55 -14.57 -17.14
N PRO A 691 9.69 -15.91 -17.05
CA PRO A 691 10.57 -16.56 -16.09
C PRO A 691 11.98 -15.98 -16.03
N TYR A 692 12.44 -15.62 -14.83
CA TYR A 692 13.67 -14.85 -14.57
C TYR A 692 13.76 -13.46 -15.24
N GLY A 693 12.71 -13.00 -15.93
CA GLY A 693 12.67 -11.69 -16.58
C GLY A 693 12.81 -10.53 -15.58
N SER A 694 13.18 -9.35 -16.09
CA SER A 694 13.49 -8.17 -15.28
C SER A 694 12.83 -6.88 -15.82
N CYS A 695 12.37 -6.04 -14.90
CA CYS A 695 11.69 -4.77 -15.12
C CYS A 695 12.73 -3.63 -15.14
N LEU A 696 13.32 -3.42 -16.31
CA LEU A 696 14.13 -2.25 -16.63
C LEU A 696 13.23 -1.14 -17.19
N LEU A 697 12.97 -0.09 -16.40
CA LEU A 697 11.99 0.96 -16.72
C LEU A 697 12.60 2.35 -16.96
N GLY A 698 11.92 3.13 -17.79
CA GLY A 698 12.15 4.57 -17.98
C GLY A 698 10.87 5.29 -18.38
N SER A 699 10.84 6.62 -18.27
CA SER A 699 9.69 7.42 -18.72
C SER A 699 10.12 8.75 -19.34
N ILE A 700 9.56 9.08 -20.51
CA ILE A 700 9.65 10.42 -21.10
C ILE A 700 8.57 11.34 -20.48
N ASN A 701 8.95 12.54 -20.05
CA ASN A 701 7.98 13.55 -19.62
C ASN A 701 7.40 14.30 -20.83
N LEU A 702 6.16 13.99 -21.24
CA LEU A 702 5.54 14.56 -22.43
C LEU A 702 5.36 16.10 -22.36
N THR A 703 5.28 16.69 -21.17
CA THR A 703 5.02 18.13 -21.02
C THR A 703 6.18 19.02 -21.47
N ARG A 704 7.37 18.44 -21.70
CA ARG A 704 8.57 19.16 -22.15
C ARG A 704 8.52 19.55 -23.63
N PHE A 705 7.73 18.82 -24.44
CA PHE A 705 7.69 18.95 -25.89
C PHE A 705 6.53 19.81 -26.39
N VAL A 706 5.63 20.30 -25.51
CA VAL A 706 4.58 21.22 -25.95
C VAL A 706 5.17 22.61 -26.21
N ARG A 707 4.92 23.15 -27.39
CA ARG A 707 5.24 24.53 -27.78
C ARG A 707 3.97 25.37 -27.80
N ASP A 708 4.09 26.63 -27.42
CA ASP A 708 3.01 27.63 -27.38
C ASP A 708 1.72 27.12 -26.67
N PRO A 709 1.84 26.48 -25.49
CA PRO A 709 0.74 25.76 -24.84
C PRO A 709 -0.46 26.66 -24.53
N PHE A 710 -1.65 26.08 -24.54
CA PHE A 710 -2.95 26.75 -24.31
C PHE A 710 -3.34 27.83 -25.33
N THR A 711 -2.51 28.10 -26.35
CA THR A 711 -2.85 29.00 -27.47
C THR A 711 -3.46 28.24 -28.64
N ASP A 712 -3.99 28.94 -29.64
CA ASP A 712 -4.43 28.36 -30.92
C ASP A 712 -3.25 27.97 -31.86
N HIS A 713 -2.03 28.04 -31.34
CA HIS A 713 -0.80 27.55 -31.98
C HIS A 713 -0.13 26.42 -31.17
N ALA A 714 -0.77 25.95 -30.10
CA ALA A 714 -0.29 24.87 -29.26
C ALA A 714 -0.03 23.60 -30.08
N ARG A 715 1.19 23.06 -30.00
CA ARG A 715 1.61 21.89 -30.77
C ARG A 715 2.67 21.08 -30.03
N PHE A 716 2.81 19.82 -30.42
CA PHE A 716 3.83 18.92 -29.87
C PHE A 716 5.09 18.92 -30.76
N ASP A 717 6.26 19.03 -30.13
CA ASP A 717 7.57 19.01 -30.79
C ASP A 717 8.05 17.58 -31.01
N TRP A 718 7.61 17.02 -32.13
CA TRP A 718 7.94 15.65 -32.51
C TRP A 718 9.44 15.41 -32.72
N ASP A 719 10.21 16.43 -33.13
CA ASP A 719 11.64 16.25 -33.41
C ASP A 719 12.49 16.21 -32.13
N GLU A 720 12.23 17.10 -31.15
CA GLU A 720 12.90 17.03 -29.85
C GLU A 720 12.45 15.78 -29.06
N PHE A 721 11.19 15.37 -29.19
CA PHE A 721 10.67 14.12 -28.62
C PHE A 721 11.40 12.90 -29.17
N ARG A 722 11.45 12.74 -30.51
CA ARG A 722 12.17 11.64 -31.16
C ARG A 722 13.66 11.64 -30.79
N LYS A 723 14.32 12.79 -30.78
CA LYS A 723 15.72 12.89 -30.35
C LYS A 723 15.92 12.42 -28.90
N THR A 724 15.02 12.79 -27.99
CA THR A 724 15.09 12.39 -26.58
C THR A 724 14.80 10.89 -26.39
N VAL A 725 13.82 10.32 -27.11
CA VAL A 725 13.53 8.88 -27.14
C VAL A 725 14.73 8.09 -27.64
N SER A 726 15.36 8.48 -28.75
CA SER A 726 16.54 7.80 -29.31
C SER A 726 17.69 7.75 -28.29
N ILE A 727 18.09 8.91 -27.75
CA ILE A 727 19.21 8.99 -26.81
C ILE A 727 18.88 8.21 -25.52
N PHE A 728 17.67 8.31 -24.99
CA PHE A 728 17.25 7.58 -23.79
C PHE A 728 17.14 6.06 -24.03
N THR A 729 16.87 5.63 -25.26
CA THR A 729 16.88 4.21 -25.64
C THR A 729 18.29 3.62 -25.50
N ARG A 730 19.33 4.36 -25.93
CA ARG A 730 20.73 3.99 -25.69
C ARG A 730 21.08 4.00 -24.19
N MET A 731 20.59 4.98 -23.43
CA MET A 731 20.79 5.00 -21.98
C MET A 731 20.24 3.74 -21.30
N LEU A 732 19.03 3.29 -21.69
CA LEU A 732 18.44 2.06 -21.14
C LEU A 732 19.21 0.80 -21.60
N ASP A 733 19.71 0.75 -22.85
CA ASP A 733 20.61 -0.34 -23.27
C ASP A 733 21.88 -0.42 -22.40
N ASN A 734 22.44 0.72 -21.97
CA ASN A 734 23.61 0.73 -21.10
C ASN A 734 23.30 0.32 -19.65
N VAL A 735 22.06 0.50 -19.18
CA VAL A 735 21.64 0.00 -17.84
C VAL A 735 21.70 -1.53 -17.78
N VAL A 736 21.54 -2.23 -18.91
CA VAL A 736 21.67 -3.69 -18.99
C VAL A 736 23.04 -4.16 -18.49
N GLU A 737 24.12 -3.45 -18.82
CA GLU A 737 25.48 -3.79 -18.38
C GLU A 737 25.68 -3.58 -16.86
N ILE A 738 25.00 -2.59 -16.27
CA ILE A 738 25.08 -2.24 -14.84
C ILE A 738 23.85 -2.69 -14.04
N ASN A 739 23.20 -3.79 -14.46
CA ASN A 739 21.94 -4.28 -13.89
C ASN A 739 22.02 -4.64 -12.39
N GLY A 740 23.15 -5.17 -11.91
CA GLY A 740 23.35 -5.55 -10.51
C GLY A 740 22.42 -6.66 -9.99
N LEU A 741 21.84 -7.49 -10.87
CA LEU A 741 20.93 -8.57 -10.49
C LEU A 741 21.67 -9.71 -9.74
N PRO A 742 21.01 -10.41 -8.79
CA PRO A 742 21.65 -11.42 -7.97
C PRO A 742 21.73 -12.81 -8.62
N LEU A 743 20.71 -13.22 -9.38
CA LEU A 743 20.64 -14.56 -9.98
C LEU A 743 21.26 -14.59 -11.38
N GLU A 744 21.95 -15.69 -11.68
CA GLU A 744 22.52 -15.92 -13.00
C GLU A 744 21.46 -16.10 -14.10
N GLY A 745 20.29 -16.68 -13.77
CA GLY A 745 19.14 -16.73 -14.68
C GLY A 745 18.64 -15.33 -15.07
N GLN A 746 18.52 -14.42 -14.09
CA GLN A 746 18.07 -13.04 -14.32
C GLN A 746 19.09 -12.22 -15.13
N ARG A 747 20.39 -12.43 -14.88
CA ARG A 747 21.47 -11.85 -15.69
C ARG A 747 21.43 -12.37 -17.12
N ARG A 748 21.29 -13.68 -17.31
CA ARG A 748 21.21 -14.29 -18.64
C ARG A 748 20.02 -13.76 -19.44
N GLU A 749 18.86 -13.65 -18.81
CA GLU A 749 17.67 -13.05 -19.43
C GLU A 749 17.93 -11.59 -19.88
N ILE A 750 18.37 -10.71 -18.97
CA ILE A 750 18.56 -9.30 -19.33
C ILE A 750 19.69 -9.12 -20.35
N MET A 751 20.79 -9.86 -20.24
CA MET A 751 21.93 -9.75 -21.17
C MET A 751 21.62 -10.36 -22.55
N SER A 752 20.88 -11.47 -22.62
CA SER A 752 20.57 -12.16 -23.87
C SER A 752 19.46 -11.49 -24.67
N LYS A 753 18.47 -10.90 -23.98
CA LYS A 753 17.25 -10.35 -24.60
C LYS A 753 17.18 -8.82 -24.54
N ARG A 754 17.93 -8.19 -23.64
CA ARG A 754 18.10 -6.73 -23.46
C ARG A 754 16.77 -5.96 -23.32
N ARG A 755 15.73 -6.66 -22.84
CA ARG A 755 14.37 -6.17 -22.61
C ARG A 755 14.40 -4.93 -21.72
N HIS A 756 13.83 -3.84 -22.19
CA HIS A 756 13.48 -2.69 -21.37
C HIS A 756 12.06 -2.19 -21.70
N GLY A 757 11.55 -1.33 -20.83
CA GLY A 757 10.25 -0.70 -20.93
C GLY A 757 10.38 0.81 -20.75
N MET A 758 10.58 1.51 -21.85
CA MET A 758 10.37 2.95 -21.92
C MET A 758 8.88 3.22 -22.05
N GLY A 759 8.35 4.05 -21.16
CA GLY A 759 7.03 4.62 -21.29
C GLY A 759 7.11 6.15 -21.33
N PHE A 760 6.01 6.77 -20.98
CA PHE A 760 5.93 8.21 -20.80
C PHE A 760 5.03 8.56 -19.61
N LEU A 761 5.12 9.80 -19.17
CA LEU A 761 4.28 10.40 -18.12
C LEU A 761 3.81 11.79 -18.54
N GLY A 762 2.78 12.30 -17.86
CA GLY A 762 2.21 13.61 -18.13
C GLY A 762 1.24 13.65 -19.32
N LEU A 763 0.65 12.51 -19.73
CA LEU A 763 -0.28 12.48 -20.86
C LEU A 763 -1.46 13.44 -20.68
N GLY A 764 -2.16 13.37 -19.55
CA GLY A 764 -3.29 14.27 -19.24
C GLY A 764 -2.87 15.74 -19.15
N SER A 765 -1.69 16.00 -18.57
CA SER A 765 -1.08 17.34 -18.57
C SER A 765 -0.83 17.86 -19.99
N THR A 766 -0.28 17.02 -20.87
CA THR A 766 0.00 17.37 -22.27
C THR A 766 -1.28 17.58 -23.08
N CYS A 767 -2.32 16.75 -22.92
CA CYS A 767 -3.61 16.95 -23.57
C CYS A 767 -4.21 18.32 -23.18
N THR A 768 -4.24 18.62 -21.87
CA THR A 768 -4.71 19.91 -21.34
C THR A 768 -3.88 21.09 -21.89
N MET A 769 -2.56 20.93 -22.02
CA MET A 769 -1.67 21.95 -22.62
C MET A 769 -1.85 22.13 -24.14
N LEU A 770 -2.37 21.11 -24.83
CA LEU A 770 -2.75 21.15 -26.25
C LEU A 770 -4.24 21.53 -26.47
N LYS A 771 -4.95 21.95 -25.41
CA LYS A 771 -6.39 22.25 -25.41
C LYS A 771 -7.31 21.05 -25.73
N MET A 772 -6.79 19.82 -25.64
CA MET A 772 -7.53 18.57 -25.85
C MET A 772 -8.16 18.08 -24.55
N LYS A 773 -9.44 17.65 -24.61
CA LYS A 773 -10.09 16.93 -23.50
C LYS A 773 -9.61 15.48 -23.49
N TYR A 774 -9.11 15.02 -22.35
CA TYR A 774 -8.68 13.64 -22.18
C TYR A 774 -9.88 12.69 -22.30
N GLY A 775 -9.75 11.62 -23.09
CA GLY A 775 -10.81 10.65 -23.38
C GLY A 775 -11.64 10.96 -24.63
N GLU A 776 -11.55 12.17 -25.20
CA GLU A 776 -12.15 12.50 -26.51
C GLU A 776 -11.24 12.12 -27.68
N GLU A 777 -11.80 12.04 -28.89
CA GLU A 777 -11.17 11.49 -30.11
C GLU A 777 -9.77 12.05 -30.39
N ASP A 778 -9.58 13.38 -30.34
CA ASP A 778 -8.28 14.03 -30.54
C ASP A 778 -7.22 13.56 -29.52
N SER A 779 -7.61 13.33 -28.26
CA SER A 779 -6.70 12.85 -27.22
C SER A 779 -6.38 11.36 -27.36
N VAL A 780 -7.33 10.56 -27.87
CA VAL A 780 -7.13 9.14 -28.20
C VAL A 780 -6.16 9.03 -29.39
N ALA A 781 -6.38 9.80 -30.46
CA ALA A 781 -5.49 9.88 -31.61
C ALA A 781 -4.09 10.41 -31.24
N PHE A 782 -4.00 11.44 -30.40
CA PHE A 782 -2.72 11.92 -29.86
C PHE A 782 -2.00 10.86 -29.00
N THR A 783 -2.75 10.10 -28.19
CA THR A 783 -2.20 9.00 -27.38
C THR A 783 -1.64 7.88 -28.25
N GLU A 784 -2.34 7.50 -29.32
CA GLU A 784 -1.78 6.55 -30.30
C GLU A 784 -0.53 7.13 -30.96
N GLN A 785 -0.59 8.38 -31.46
CA GLN A 785 0.54 9.00 -32.15
C GLN A 785 1.78 9.08 -31.26
N VAL A 786 1.69 9.56 -30.02
CA VAL A 786 2.86 9.68 -29.13
C VAL A 786 3.44 8.31 -28.74
N SER A 787 2.59 7.28 -28.65
CA SER A 787 3.03 5.90 -28.41
C SER A 787 3.71 5.31 -29.64
N ARG A 788 3.18 5.56 -30.84
CA ARG A 788 3.79 5.16 -32.12
C ARG A 788 5.14 5.82 -32.35
N GLU A 789 5.24 7.14 -32.20
CA GLU A 789 6.50 7.87 -32.42
C GLU A 789 7.57 7.43 -31.40
N LEU A 790 7.20 7.06 -30.17
CA LEU A 790 8.10 6.43 -29.20
C LEU A 790 8.58 5.06 -29.65
N ALA A 791 7.66 4.17 -30.05
CA ALA A 791 7.98 2.82 -30.48
C ALA A 791 8.83 2.78 -31.76
N ILE A 792 8.42 3.51 -32.81
CA ILE A 792 9.14 3.57 -34.10
C ILE A 792 10.55 4.13 -33.92
N THR A 793 10.71 5.20 -33.12
CA THR A 793 12.04 5.75 -32.83
C THR A 793 12.88 4.77 -32.01
N GLY A 794 12.26 4.05 -31.07
CA GLY A 794 12.86 2.93 -30.37
C GLY A 794 13.44 1.88 -31.31
N TRP A 795 12.65 1.41 -32.29
CA TRP A 795 13.10 0.39 -33.25
C TRP A 795 14.16 0.88 -34.24
N ARG A 796 14.09 2.14 -34.68
CA ARG A 796 15.16 2.77 -35.47
C ARG A 796 16.48 2.76 -34.69
N THR A 797 16.47 3.21 -33.45
CA THR A 797 17.66 3.16 -32.58
C THR A 797 18.04 1.74 -32.16
N ALA A 798 17.11 0.77 -32.15
CA ALA A 798 17.42 -0.65 -31.98
C ALA A 798 18.28 -1.19 -33.13
N LEU A 799 18.02 -0.75 -34.36
CA LEU A 799 18.79 -1.11 -35.55
C LEU A 799 20.15 -0.39 -35.58
N GLU A 800 20.18 0.91 -35.27
CA GLU A 800 21.42 1.69 -35.18
C GLU A 800 22.39 1.09 -34.14
N LEU A 801 21.90 0.81 -32.93
CA LEU A 801 22.70 0.18 -31.88
C LEU A 801 23.06 -1.28 -32.19
N ALA A 802 22.27 -2.00 -33.01
CA ALA A 802 22.64 -3.33 -33.48
C ALA A 802 23.80 -3.29 -34.49
N ARG A 803 23.83 -2.26 -35.35
CA ARG A 803 24.94 -2.02 -36.30
C ARG A 803 26.23 -1.63 -35.58
N GLU A 804 26.13 -0.87 -34.49
CA GLU A 804 27.29 -0.37 -33.74
C GLU A 804 27.80 -1.34 -32.67
N LYS A 805 26.91 -1.87 -31.81
CA LYS A 805 27.26 -2.70 -30.63
C LYS A 805 26.95 -4.19 -30.80
N GLY A 806 26.44 -4.59 -31.97
CA GLY A 806 25.82 -5.91 -32.20
C GLY A 806 24.37 -6.00 -31.69
N PRO A 807 23.51 -6.84 -32.31
CA PRO A 807 22.14 -7.06 -31.84
C PRO A 807 22.11 -7.76 -30.47
N ALA A 808 20.92 -7.90 -29.86
CA ALA A 808 20.75 -8.72 -28.66
C ALA A 808 21.22 -10.16 -28.95
N PRO A 809 21.97 -10.83 -28.05
CA PRO A 809 22.52 -12.17 -28.30
C PRO A 809 21.51 -13.25 -28.71
N ILE A 810 20.22 -13.07 -28.40
CA ILE A 810 19.15 -13.98 -28.84
C ILE A 810 18.82 -13.87 -30.33
N MET A 811 19.12 -12.75 -30.98
CA MET A 811 18.87 -12.52 -32.40
C MET A 811 19.74 -13.39 -33.31
N GLU A 812 20.99 -13.65 -32.90
CA GLU A 812 21.94 -14.48 -33.63
C GLU A 812 21.85 -15.97 -33.30
N GLN A 813 21.02 -16.36 -32.33
CA GLN A 813 20.81 -17.77 -31.99
C GLN A 813 19.95 -18.46 -33.05
N ASP A 814 20.32 -19.70 -33.38
CA ASP A 814 19.54 -20.57 -34.26
C ASP A 814 18.55 -21.39 -33.44
N PHE A 815 17.27 -21.24 -33.75
CA PHE A 815 16.15 -21.98 -33.18
C PHE A 815 15.74 -23.11 -34.13
N THR A 816 15.28 -24.22 -33.57
CA THR A 816 14.68 -25.30 -34.36
C THR A 816 13.19 -25.02 -34.50
N VAL A 817 12.68 -25.03 -35.72
CA VAL A 817 11.24 -24.90 -35.99
C VAL A 817 10.51 -26.11 -35.41
N THR A 818 9.59 -25.85 -34.48
CA THR A 818 8.74 -26.88 -33.87
C THR A 818 7.35 -26.87 -34.51
N ALA A 819 6.56 -27.94 -34.30
CA ALA A 819 5.15 -27.95 -34.69
C ALA A 819 4.36 -26.84 -33.98
N GLU A 820 4.68 -26.59 -32.70
CA GLU A 820 4.13 -25.48 -31.91
C GLU A 820 4.38 -24.12 -32.57
N MET A 821 5.59 -23.85 -33.11
CA MET A 821 5.88 -22.62 -33.85
C MET A 821 5.02 -22.51 -35.11
N LEU A 822 4.91 -23.59 -35.90
CA LEU A 822 4.09 -23.60 -37.12
C LEU A 822 2.58 -23.46 -36.82
N ARG A 823 2.14 -23.90 -35.64
CA ARG A 823 0.77 -23.70 -35.13
C ARG A 823 0.53 -22.26 -34.65
N LYS A 824 1.50 -21.67 -33.93
CA LYS A 824 1.43 -20.28 -33.42
C LYS A 824 1.63 -19.22 -34.52
N ARG A 825 2.34 -19.56 -35.60
CA ARG A 825 2.61 -18.71 -36.78
C ARG A 825 2.42 -19.49 -38.09
N PRO A 826 1.17 -19.73 -38.54
CA PRO A 826 0.89 -20.46 -39.79
C PRO A 826 1.47 -19.80 -41.06
N GLU A 827 1.88 -18.53 -41.00
CA GLU A 827 2.74 -17.89 -42.00
C GLU A 827 4.08 -18.59 -42.22
N MET A 828 4.76 -19.12 -41.18
CA MET A 828 6.03 -19.83 -41.35
C MET A 828 5.88 -21.04 -42.30
N LYS A 829 4.76 -21.76 -42.20
CA LYS A 829 4.44 -22.90 -43.07
C LYS A 829 4.11 -22.46 -44.50
N ARG A 830 3.56 -21.26 -44.70
CA ARG A 830 3.33 -20.64 -46.02
C ARG A 830 4.64 -20.17 -46.66
N ASP A 831 5.56 -19.66 -45.83
CA ASP A 831 6.93 -19.29 -46.21
C ASP A 831 7.88 -20.49 -46.36
N GLY A 832 7.37 -21.72 -46.20
CA GLY A 832 8.05 -22.98 -46.56
C GLY A 832 8.71 -23.76 -45.42
N TYR A 833 8.72 -23.23 -44.19
CA TYR A 833 9.35 -23.86 -43.03
C TYR A 833 8.65 -25.16 -42.60
N LYS A 834 9.46 -26.11 -42.13
CA LYS A 834 9.09 -27.45 -41.69
C LYS A 834 9.65 -27.72 -40.29
N VAL A 835 9.06 -28.69 -39.59
CA VAL A 835 9.56 -29.13 -38.29
C VAL A 835 10.98 -29.70 -38.45
N GLY A 836 11.92 -29.21 -37.65
CA GLY A 836 13.34 -29.56 -37.72
C GLY A 836 14.23 -28.56 -38.47
N ASP A 837 13.66 -27.63 -39.24
CA ASP A 837 14.42 -26.55 -39.89
C ASP A 837 15.08 -25.64 -38.84
N ARG A 838 16.16 -24.94 -39.24
CA ARG A 838 16.89 -24.01 -38.37
C ARG A 838 16.72 -22.57 -38.86
N VAL A 839 16.38 -21.66 -37.94
CA VAL A 839 16.06 -20.26 -38.25
C VAL A 839 16.60 -19.32 -37.17
N LYS A 840 17.11 -18.14 -37.57
CA LYS A 840 17.69 -17.15 -36.65
C LYS A 840 16.62 -16.43 -35.83
N GLY A 841 16.97 -16.09 -34.58
CA GLY A 841 16.12 -15.30 -33.68
C GLY A 841 15.66 -13.97 -34.29
N ARG A 842 16.51 -13.27 -35.04
CA ARG A 842 16.13 -12.02 -35.76
C ARG A 842 15.02 -12.20 -36.78
N VAL A 843 14.96 -13.36 -37.45
CA VAL A 843 13.88 -13.68 -38.41
C VAL A 843 12.58 -13.99 -37.65
N LEU A 844 12.66 -14.78 -36.56
CA LEU A 844 11.51 -15.07 -35.69
C LEU A 844 10.96 -13.83 -34.97
N HIS A 845 11.83 -12.86 -34.67
CA HIS A 845 11.47 -11.56 -34.12
C HIS A 845 10.83 -10.65 -35.17
N ALA A 846 11.58 -10.25 -36.21
CA ALA A 846 11.15 -9.22 -37.16
C ALA A 846 9.96 -9.66 -38.03
N ARG A 847 10.03 -10.86 -38.63
CA ARG A 847 9.04 -11.34 -39.59
C ARG A 847 7.83 -12.00 -38.94
N TYR A 848 8.03 -12.62 -37.77
CA TYR A 848 7.04 -13.52 -37.15
C TYR A 848 6.55 -13.08 -35.76
N SER A 849 7.01 -11.97 -35.18
CA SER A 849 6.27 -11.32 -34.08
C SER A 849 5.04 -10.60 -34.64
N ARG A 850 3.86 -10.81 -34.02
CA ARG A 850 2.64 -10.04 -34.33
C ARG A 850 2.81 -8.54 -34.04
N TYR A 851 3.66 -8.19 -33.07
CA TYR A 851 3.98 -6.79 -32.79
C TYR A 851 4.97 -6.20 -33.81
N MET A 852 6.00 -6.93 -34.24
CA MET A 852 6.88 -6.42 -35.32
C MET A 852 6.16 -6.35 -36.68
N GLN A 853 5.14 -7.20 -36.91
CA GLN A 853 4.23 -7.04 -38.05
C GLN A 853 3.42 -5.73 -37.96
N ARG A 854 2.93 -5.32 -36.79
CA ARG A 854 2.32 -3.99 -36.58
C ARG A 854 3.32 -2.85 -36.85
N VAL A 855 4.59 -3.01 -36.46
CA VAL A 855 5.66 -2.04 -36.81
C VAL A 855 5.88 -1.99 -38.32
N ALA A 856 5.84 -3.13 -39.02
CA ALA A 856 6.02 -3.21 -40.47
C ALA A 856 4.87 -2.59 -41.28
N GLU A 857 3.67 -2.44 -40.70
CA GLU A 857 2.57 -1.68 -41.34
C GLU A 857 2.88 -0.18 -41.49
N ALA A 858 3.72 0.37 -40.60
CA ALA A 858 4.17 1.77 -40.64
C ALA A 858 5.58 1.93 -41.25
N GLU A 859 6.48 1.00 -40.94
CA GLU A 859 7.91 1.08 -41.27
C GLU A 859 8.41 -0.27 -41.84
N PRO A 860 7.96 -0.68 -43.06
CA PRO A 860 8.28 -2.00 -43.61
C PRO A 860 9.78 -2.17 -43.89
N GLU A 861 10.47 -1.12 -44.33
CA GLU A 861 11.90 -1.14 -44.60
C GLU A 861 12.72 -1.36 -43.32
N LEU A 862 12.37 -0.68 -42.22
CA LEU A 862 12.99 -0.85 -40.90
C LEU A 862 12.89 -2.30 -40.42
N VAL A 863 11.73 -2.95 -40.57
CA VAL A 863 11.54 -4.34 -40.14
C VAL A 863 12.29 -5.31 -41.05
N ALA A 864 12.38 -5.03 -42.36
CA ALA A 864 13.24 -5.81 -43.27
C ALA A 864 14.73 -5.67 -42.93
N GLU A 865 15.21 -4.48 -42.56
CA GLU A 865 16.59 -4.29 -42.09
C GLU A 865 16.83 -5.00 -40.74
N LEU A 866 15.84 -5.01 -39.84
CA LEU A 866 15.90 -5.76 -38.57
C LEU A 866 15.88 -7.30 -38.78
N GLU A 867 15.26 -7.82 -39.85
CA GLU A 867 15.38 -9.24 -40.23
C GLU A 867 16.83 -9.59 -40.63
N GLN A 868 17.54 -8.67 -41.29
CA GLN A 868 18.90 -8.88 -41.77
C GLN A 868 19.98 -8.62 -40.69
N VAL A 869 19.80 -7.63 -39.82
CA VAL A 869 20.80 -7.19 -38.83
C VAL A 869 20.47 -7.65 -37.39
N GLY A 870 19.19 -7.82 -37.08
CA GLY A 870 18.70 -7.98 -35.70
C GLY A 870 18.53 -6.64 -34.98
N ALA A 871 17.73 -6.64 -33.91
CA ALA A 871 17.55 -5.49 -33.02
C ALA A 871 18.53 -5.56 -31.83
N ARG A 872 18.96 -4.40 -31.32
CA ARG A 872 19.77 -4.33 -30.09
C ARG A 872 19.06 -4.88 -28.85
N PHE A 873 17.74 -4.86 -28.84
CA PHE A 873 16.90 -5.38 -27.75
C PHE A 873 15.62 -6.00 -28.31
N THR A 874 15.06 -6.95 -27.58
CA THR A 874 13.84 -7.65 -27.99
C THR A 874 12.56 -6.85 -27.76
N HIS A 875 12.59 -5.91 -26.81
CA HIS A 875 11.46 -5.14 -26.31
C HIS A 875 11.96 -3.76 -25.88
N HIS A 876 11.17 -2.74 -26.21
CA HIS A 876 11.46 -1.32 -26.00
C HIS A 876 10.55 -0.67 -24.96
N SER A 877 9.28 -1.07 -24.91
CA SER A 877 8.20 -0.16 -24.52
C SER A 877 7.23 -0.72 -23.47
N SER A 878 6.98 0.05 -22.40
CA SER A 878 6.11 -0.34 -21.28
C SER A 878 5.75 0.89 -20.43
N ILE A 879 4.49 0.99 -19.98
CA ILE A 879 4.01 2.17 -19.23
C ILE A 879 3.75 1.78 -17.77
N ALA A 880 4.46 2.43 -16.84
CA ALA A 880 4.35 2.22 -15.41
C ALA A 880 3.53 3.33 -14.72
N PRO A 881 3.11 3.17 -13.45
CA PRO A 881 2.33 4.20 -12.74
C PRO A 881 3.07 5.52 -12.52
N THR A 882 4.42 5.52 -12.52
CA THR A 882 5.32 6.68 -12.33
C THR A 882 5.13 7.58 -11.08
N GLY A 883 4.12 7.36 -10.24
CA GLY A 883 3.62 8.35 -9.26
C GLY A 883 4.55 8.88 -8.16
N THR A 884 5.77 8.37 -8.05
CA THR A 884 6.88 9.07 -7.36
C THR A 884 7.64 9.99 -8.32
N ILE A 885 8.17 9.45 -9.42
CA ILE A 885 9.05 10.18 -10.34
C ILE A 885 8.32 11.32 -11.05
N SER A 886 7.01 11.18 -11.31
CA SER A 886 6.23 12.26 -11.92
C SER A 886 6.15 13.49 -11.00
N LEU A 887 5.91 13.31 -9.70
CA LEU A 887 5.98 14.40 -8.72
C LEU A 887 7.43 14.93 -8.58
N SER A 888 8.40 14.08 -8.26
CA SER A 888 9.73 14.54 -7.84
C SER A 888 10.61 15.06 -8.97
N LEU A 889 10.50 14.49 -10.17
CA LEU A 889 11.36 14.77 -11.32
C LEU A 889 10.61 15.46 -12.46
N ALA A 890 9.33 15.11 -12.70
CA ALA A 890 8.47 15.76 -13.71
C ALA A 890 7.56 16.88 -13.15
N ASN A 891 7.85 17.37 -11.94
CA ASN A 891 7.19 18.52 -11.34
C ASN A 891 5.67 18.38 -11.07
N ASN A 892 5.17 17.16 -10.91
CA ASN A 892 3.75 16.80 -10.78
C ASN A 892 2.92 17.01 -12.06
N ALA A 893 3.49 16.61 -13.19
CA ALA A 893 2.70 16.21 -14.36
C ALA A 893 1.84 14.96 -14.01
N SER A 894 0.86 14.63 -14.85
CA SER A 894 0.01 13.45 -14.64
C SER A 894 0.81 12.13 -14.63
N ASN A 895 0.24 11.07 -14.06
CA ASN A 895 0.97 9.84 -13.71
C ASN A 895 0.93 8.83 -14.86
N GLY A 896 2.02 8.63 -15.60
CA GLY A 896 2.01 7.70 -16.73
C GLY A 896 1.04 8.17 -17.82
N ILE A 897 0.14 7.29 -18.26
CA ILE A 897 -1.00 7.65 -19.12
C ILE A 897 -2.23 8.16 -18.35
N GLU A 898 -2.23 8.18 -17.02
CA GLU A 898 -3.38 8.65 -16.23
C GLU A 898 -3.68 10.13 -16.51
N PRO A 899 -4.96 10.56 -16.42
CA PRO A 899 -5.30 11.97 -16.34
C PRO A 899 -4.75 12.58 -15.05
N SER A 900 -4.84 13.90 -14.90
CA SER A 900 -4.51 14.54 -13.63
C SER A 900 -5.58 14.20 -12.59
N PHE A 901 -5.21 13.46 -11.54
CA PHE A 901 -6.17 13.06 -10.48
C PHE A 901 -6.99 14.25 -9.96
N ALA A 902 -6.34 15.39 -9.70
CA ALA A 902 -6.99 16.68 -9.51
C ALA A 902 -5.99 17.79 -9.83
N HIS A 903 -6.45 18.91 -10.42
CA HIS A 903 -5.53 19.98 -10.83
C HIS A 903 -4.94 20.78 -9.65
N HIS A 904 -5.63 20.82 -8.50
CA HIS A 904 -5.12 21.35 -7.23
C HIS A 904 -5.51 20.41 -6.09
N TYR A 905 -4.54 19.93 -5.31
CA TYR A 905 -4.80 19.02 -4.20
C TYR A 905 -3.69 19.05 -3.13
N SER A 906 -3.76 18.09 -2.21
CA SER A 906 -2.94 18.05 -1.02
C SER A 906 -1.80 17.00 -1.08
N ARG A 907 -0.55 17.47 -0.84
CA ARG A 907 0.75 16.81 -0.61
C ARG A 907 1.68 17.65 0.30
N ASN A 908 2.34 17.04 1.29
CA ASN A 908 2.40 17.54 2.69
C ASN A 908 3.82 17.59 3.27
N VAL A 909 4.58 18.54 2.73
CA VAL A 909 6.04 18.56 2.72
C VAL A 909 6.64 19.08 4.03
N ILE A 910 7.91 18.76 4.24
CA ILE A 910 8.67 19.02 5.46
C ILE A 910 10.16 19.15 5.14
N ARG A 911 10.72 20.31 5.47
CA ARG A 911 12.13 20.63 5.24
C ARG A 911 12.97 20.20 6.45
N GLU A 912 14.19 19.74 6.20
CA GLU A 912 15.19 19.53 7.24
C GLU A 912 15.33 20.79 8.13
N GLY A 913 15.33 20.59 9.45
CA GLY A 913 15.38 21.67 10.45
C GLY A 913 14.02 22.34 10.79
N ARG A 914 12.93 22.15 10.03
CA ARG A 914 11.61 22.74 10.36
C ARG A 914 10.72 21.77 11.13
N LYS A 915 10.31 22.13 12.35
CA LYS A 915 9.43 21.33 13.23
C LYS A 915 7.95 21.22 12.80
N THR A 916 7.60 21.51 11.55
CA THR A 916 6.22 21.48 11.06
C THR A 916 6.16 21.07 9.61
N LYS A 917 5.19 20.24 9.22
CA LYS A 917 4.74 20.25 7.82
C LYS A 917 4.07 21.56 7.47
N GLU A 918 4.22 21.87 6.19
CA GLU A 918 3.89 23.12 5.54
C GLU A 918 2.84 22.85 4.46
N LYS A 919 1.89 23.80 4.21
CA LYS A 919 0.97 23.60 3.08
C LYS A 919 1.67 23.92 1.77
N VAL A 920 2.46 22.98 1.27
CA VAL A 920 3.05 23.07 -0.05
C VAL A 920 1.98 22.69 -1.07
N ASP A 921 1.01 23.58 -1.28
CA ASP A 921 -0.05 23.47 -2.27
C ASP A 921 0.50 22.84 -3.56
N VAL A 922 -0.05 21.68 -3.92
CA VAL A 922 0.42 20.89 -5.05
C VAL A 922 -0.58 21.08 -6.13
N TYR A 923 -0.07 21.64 -7.20
CA TYR A 923 -0.78 21.90 -8.41
C TYR A 923 -0.25 20.93 -9.45
N SER A 924 -1.15 20.48 -10.32
CA SER A 924 -0.77 19.82 -11.55
C SER A 924 0.16 20.71 -12.39
N PHE A 925 1.01 20.08 -13.22
CA PHE A 925 1.96 20.81 -14.05
C PHE A 925 1.26 21.82 -14.97
N GLU A 926 0.17 21.39 -15.60
CA GLU A 926 -0.61 22.18 -16.54
C GLU A 926 -1.29 23.39 -15.86
N LEU A 927 -1.77 23.28 -14.62
CA LEU A 927 -2.32 24.43 -13.88
C LEU A 927 -1.24 25.46 -13.52
N LEU A 928 -0.01 25.02 -13.22
CA LEU A 928 1.12 25.94 -13.01
C LEU A 928 1.50 26.65 -14.32
N ALA A 929 1.58 25.91 -15.42
CA ALA A 929 1.89 26.49 -16.73
C ALA A 929 0.80 27.48 -17.19
N TYR A 930 -0.48 27.16 -17.00
CA TYR A 930 -1.60 28.03 -17.38
C TYR A 930 -1.64 29.33 -16.57
N ARG A 931 -1.28 29.28 -15.28
CA ARG A 931 -1.17 30.47 -14.42
C ARG A 931 -0.01 31.38 -14.81
N GLU A 932 1.12 30.80 -15.21
CA GLU A 932 2.30 31.56 -15.63
C GLU A 932 2.11 32.20 -17.03
N LEU A 933 1.43 31.49 -17.94
CA LEU A 933 1.38 31.84 -19.37
C LEU A 933 0.07 32.47 -19.85
N VAL A 934 -1.06 32.27 -19.14
CA VAL A 934 -2.40 32.70 -19.61
C VAL A 934 -3.16 33.49 -18.56
N ASN A 935 -3.53 32.87 -17.42
CA ASN A 935 -4.36 33.51 -16.41
C ASN A 935 -3.81 33.27 -14.99
N PRO A 936 -3.07 34.22 -14.40
CA PRO A 936 -2.56 34.14 -13.03
C PRO A 936 -3.64 33.99 -11.93
N LYS A 937 -4.91 34.33 -12.21
CA LYS A 937 -6.04 34.15 -11.27
C LYS A 937 -6.62 32.72 -11.26
N ALA A 938 -6.34 31.92 -12.28
CA ALA A 938 -7.08 30.70 -12.60
C ALA A 938 -7.14 29.71 -11.42
N GLN A 939 -8.31 29.15 -11.15
CA GLN A 939 -8.59 28.25 -10.01
C GLN A 939 -9.52 27.10 -10.43
N PRO A 940 -9.18 25.84 -10.10
CA PRO A 940 -10.11 24.71 -10.27
C PRO A 940 -11.42 24.95 -9.53
N TYR A 941 -12.52 24.54 -10.15
CA TYR A 941 -13.89 24.60 -9.60
C TYR A 941 -14.35 26.02 -9.21
N SER A 942 -13.84 27.06 -9.87
CA SER A 942 -14.22 28.45 -9.64
C SER A 942 -15.43 28.86 -10.49
N GLU A 943 -16.48 29.37 -9.84
CA GLU A 943 -17.64 30.00 -10.49
C GLU A 943 -17.37 31.45 -10.95
N ASP A 944 -16.30 32.08 -10.45
CA ASP A 944 -15.85 33.39 -10.94
C ASP A 944 -15.28 33.26 -12.35
N ALA A 945 -15.95 33.85 -13.34
CA ALA A 945 -15.56 33.81 -14.75
C ALA A 945 -14.14 34.38 -15.02
N ASP A 946 -13.65 35.28 -14.17
CA ASP A 946 -12.28 35.82 -14.26
C ASP A 946 -11.20 34.81 -13.79
N ALA A 947 -11.62 33.75 -13.09
CA ALA A 947 -10.76 32.72 -12.50
C ALA A 947 -11.12 31.28 -12.92
N GLN A 948 -12.20 31.08 -13.69
CA GLN A 948 -12.62 29.76 -14.18
C GLN A 948 -11.55 29.12 -15.07
N LEU A 949 -11.44 27.78 -15.02
CA LEU A 949 -10.61 27.03 -15.96
C LEU A 949 -11.39 26.68 -17.23
N PRO A 950 -10.74 26.69 -18.41
CA PRO A 950 -11.33 26.15 -19.63
C PRO A 950 -11.77 24.68 -19.49
N ASP A 951 -12.75 24.29 -20.29
CA ASP A 951 -13.39 22.96 -20.27
C ASP A 951 -12.47 21.80 -20.69
N TYR A 952 -11.28 22.08 -21.20
CA TYR A 952 -10.22 21.08 -21.45
C TYR A 952 -9.36 20.75 -20.21
N PHE A 953 -9.60 21.36 -19.05
CA PHE A 953 -9.03 20.94 -17.76
C PHE A 953 -9.82 19.76 -17.18
N ILE A 954 -9.42 18.55 -17.56
CA ILE A 954 -10.11 17.30 -17.22
C ILE A 954 -9.37 16.51 -16.12
N SER A 955 -10.10 16.10 -15.09
CA SER A 955 -9.61 15.26 -13.98
C SER A 955 -10.04 13.79 -14.12
N ALA A 956 -9.68 12.93 -13.16
CA ALA A 956 -9.83 11.48 -13.30
C ALA A 956 -11.29 11.00 -13.37
N ASP A 957 -12.14 11.47 -12.45
CA ASP A 957 -13.53 11.04 -12.30
C ASP A 957 -14.48 11.73 -13.30
N ASP A 958 -13.95 12.64 -14.11
CA ASP A 958 -14.68 13.25 -15.24
C ASP A 958 -14.62 12.34 -16.49
N ILE A 959 -13.92 11.19 -16.39
CA ILE A 959 -13.69 10.23 -17.48
C ILE A 959 -14.59 9.00 -17.31
N THR A 960 -15.26 8.59 -18.39
CA THR A 960 -16.04 7.34 -18.39
C THR A 960 -15.11 6.10 -18.36
N PRO A 961 -15.55 4.96 -17.80
CA PRO A 961 -14.76 3.72 -17.81
C PRO A 961 -14.36 3.29 -19.22
N LYS A 962 -15.23 3.53 -20.21
CA LYS A 962 -14.94 3.30 -21.63
C LYS A 962 -13.79 4.18 -22.12
N ALA A 963 -13.82 5.49 -21.85
CA ALA A 963 -12.76 6.41 -22.27
C ALA A 963 -11.42 6.13 -21.59
N HIS A 964 -11.41 5.61 -20.35
CA HIS A 964 -10.18 5.06 -19.74
C HIS A 964 -9.62 3.87 -20.52
N VAL A 965 -10.48 2.96 -20.99
CA VAL A 965 -10.08 1.82 -21.84
C VAL A 965 -9.64 2.28 -23.23
N ASP A 966 -10.30 3.27 -23.83
CA ASP A 966 -9.97 3.81 -25.15
C ASP A 966 -8.56 4.44 -25.17
N ILE A 967 -8.21 5.25 -24.16
CA ILE A 967 -6.86 5.81 -24.00
C ILE A 967 -5.83 4.70 -23.73
N GLN A 968 -6.17 3.69 -22.93
CA GLN A 968 -5.28 2.55 -22.71
C GLN A 968 -5.07 1.77 -24.03
N ALA A 969 -6.09 1.60 -24.85
CA ALA A 969 -6.05 0.87 -26.11
C ALA A 969 -5.20 1.58 -27.17
N ALA A 970 -5.40 2.89 -27.36
CA ALA A 970 -4.59 3.72 -28.25
C ALA A 970 -3.10 3.64 -27.94
N ALA A 971 -2.73 3.66 -26.65
CA ALA A 971 -1.35 3.38 -26.25
C ALA A 971 -0.95 1.93 -26.50
N GLN A 972 -1.80 0.95 -26.15
CA GLN A 972 -1.46 -0.48 -26.15
C GLN A 972 -1.09 -1.04 -27.53
N ILE A 973 -1.60 -0.48 -28.62
CA ILE A 973 -1.22 -0.81 -30.00
C ILE A 973 0.31 -0.75 -30.20
N TRP A 974 0.95 0.27 -29.60
CA TRP A 974 2.36 0.60 -29.78
C TRP A 974 3.21 0.35 -28.52
N ILE A 975 2.71 -0.47 -27.58
CA ILE A 975 3.44 -0.91 -26.38
C ILE A 975 3.66 -2.42 -26.44
N ASP A 976 4.90 -2.84 -26.69
CA ASP A 976 5.30 -4.26 -26.82
C ASP A 976 5.11 -5.07 -25.53
N SER A 977 5.36 -4.45 -24.38
CA SER A 977 5.25 -5.11 -23.07
C SER A 977 3.83 -4.93 -22.51
N SER A 978 3.60 -4.08 -21.50
CA SER A 978 2.24 -3.83 -20.97
C SER A 978 2.11 -2.42 -20.39
N ILE A 979 0.88 -2.08 -19.98
CA ILE A 979 0.50 -0.78 -19.43
C ILE A 979 -0.11 -1.00 -18.04
N SER A 980 0.32 -0.22 -17.05
CA SER A 980 -0.38 -0.08 -15.78
C SER A 980 -1.30 1.14 -15.85
N LYS A 981 -2.61 0.88 -15.80
CA LYS A 981 -3.72 1.84 -15.82
C LYS A 981 -4.77 1.36 -14.83
N THR A 982 -5.35 2.27 -14.05
CA THR A 982 -6.59 1.99 -13.31
C THR A 982 -7.77 2.59 -14.07
N ALA A 983 -8.77 1.81 -14.44
CA ALA A 983 -10.04 2.35 -14.89
C ALA A 983 -10.89 2.68 -13.66
N ASN A 984 -11.00 3.97 -13.30
CA ASN A 984 -11.97 4.40 -12.30
C ASN A 984 -13.39 4.12 -12.82
N VAL A 985 -14.27 3.64 -11.93
CA VAL A 985 -15.66 3.30 -12.23
C VAL A 985 -16.60 3.95 -11.21
N PRO A 986 -17.66 4.66 -11.66
CA PRO A 986 -18.65 5.27 -10.79
C PRO A 986 -19.29 4.32 -9.77
N THR A 987 -19.79 4.89 -8.68
CA THR A 987 -20.33 4.14 -7.53
C THR A 987 -21.58 3.35 -7.88
N ASP A 988 -22.45 3.98 -8.66
CA ASP A 988 -23.75 3.51 -9.15
C ASP A 988 -23.66 2.67 -10.43
N TYR A 989 -22.45 2.46 -10.98
CA TYR A 989 -22.26 1.81 -12.27
C TYR A 989 -22.84 0.37 -12.29
N PRO A 990 -23.78 0.04 -13.21
CA PRO A 990 -24.49 -1.23 -13.20
C PRO A 990 -23.56 -2.45 -13.33
N PHE A 991 -23.93 -3.56 -12.69
CA PHE A 991 -23.11 -4.78 -12.71
C PHE A 991 -23.00 -5.44 -14.12
N GLU A 992 -24.04 -5.37 -14.94
CA GLU A 992 -23.97 -5.85 -16.32
C GLU A 992 -23.01 -4.98 -17.15
N ASP A 993 -23.21 -3.66 -17.15
CA ASP A 993 -22.33 -2.68 -17.80
C ASP A 993 -20.87 -2.78 -17.30
N PHE A 994 -20.65 -3.14 -16.03
CA PHE A 994 -19.32 -3.37 -15.46
C PHE A 994 -18.63 -4.60 -16.06
N LYS A 995 -19.35 -5.70 -16.24
CA LYS A 995 -18.83 -6.88 -16.97
C LYS A 995 -18.45 -6.50 -18.40
N ASP A 996 -19.19 -5.58 -19.01
CA ASP A 996 -18.91 -5.09 -20.35
C ASP A 996 -17.67 -4.18 -20.43
N ILE A 997 -17.21 -3.56 -19.33
CA ILE A 997 -15.87 -2.91 -19.30
C ILE A 997 -14.78 -3.96 -19.61
N TYR A 998 -14.88 -5.14 -18.99
CA TYR A 998 -13.92 -6.23 -19.19
C TYR A 998 -14.06 -6.93 -20.54
N GLN A 999 -15.29 -7.07 -21.07
CA GLN A 999 -15.50 -7.54 -22.44
C GLN A 999 -14.95 -6.53 -23.47
N TYR A 1000 -15.18 -5.23 -23.28
CA TYR A 1000 -14.71 -4.16 -24.15
C TYR A 1000 -13.19 -3.99 -24.11
N ALA A 1001 -12.56 -4.06 -22.93
CA ALA A 1001 -11.11 -4.09 -22.78
C ALA A 1001 -10.46 -5.22 -23.59
N TYR A 1002 -11.11 -6.39 -23.62
CA TYR A 1002 -10.71 -7.53 -24.41
C TYR A 1002 -10.96 -7.33 -25.92
N GLU A 1003 -12.06 -6.67 -26.33
CA GLU A 1003 -12.34 -6.30 -27.73
C GLU A 1003 -11.34 -5.29 -28.29
N GLN A 1004 -10.93 -4.32 -27.47
CA GLN A 1004 -9.83 -3.39 -27.78
C GLN A 1004 -8.44 -4.05 -27.73
N GLY A 1005 -8.36 -5.37 -27.53
CA GLY A 1005 -7.11 -6.13 -27.59
C GLY A 1005 -6.12 -5.80 -26.47
N LEU A 1006 -6.60 -5.33 -25.32
CA LEU A 1006 -5.74 -5.03 -24.16
C LEU A 1006 -5.07 -6.29 -23.62
N LYS A 1007 -3.93 -6.09 -22.95
CA LYS A 1007 -3.14 -7.15 -22.30
C LYS A 1007 -3.53 -7.41 -20.85
N GLY A 1008 -4.31 -6.50 -20.25
CA GLY A 1008 -4.88 -6.61 -18.93
C GLY A 1008 -5.74 -5.40 -18.59
N CYS A 1009 -6.61 -5.53 -17.60
CA CYS A 1009 -7.53 -4.48 -17.17
C CYS A 1009 -7.70 -4.50 -15.65
N THR A 1010 -7.64 -3.33 -15.02
CA THR A 1010 -7.84 -3.15 -13.59
C THR A 1010 -8.87 -2.04 -13.38
N THR A 1011 -10.11 -2.41 -13.11
CA THR A 1011 -11.12 -1.46 -12.65
C THR A 1011 -10.98 -1.18 -11.16
N PHE A 1012 -11.15 0.07 -10.75
CA PHE A 1012 -11.50 0.42 -9.38
C PHE A 1012 -12.90 0.99 -9.39
N ARG A 1013 -13.89 0.16 -9.06
CA ARG A 1013 -15.24 0.62 -8.72
C ARG A 1013 -15.31 0.93 -7.23
N PHE A 1014 -15.93 2.05 -6.89
CA PHE A 1014 -16.35 2.32 -5.53
C PHE A 1014 -17.67 1.58 -5.23
N ASN A 1015 -17.70 0.72 -4.21
CA ASN A 1015 -18.82 -0.18 -3.93
C ASN A 1015 -19.20 -0.15 -2.44
N PRO A 1016 -20.10 0.73 -1.95
CA PRO A 1016 -20.41 0.89 -0.52
C PRO A 1016 -21.00 -0.36 0.20
N GLU A 1017 -21.11 -1.50 -0.47
CA GLU A 1017 -21.36 -2.82 0.14
C GLU A 1017 -20.08 -3.51 0.62
N ALA A 1018 -18.95 -3.20 -0.03
CA ALA A 1018 -17.67 -3.88 0.15
C ALA A 1018 -16.43 -2.96 -0.05
N PHE A 1019 -16.62 -1.64 -0.22
CA PHE A 1019 -15.66 -0.54 -0.44
C PHE A 1019 -16.27 0.82 -0.01
N GLN A 1020 -15.80 1.47 1.06
CA GLN A 1020 -16.24 2.82 1.52
C GLN A 1020 -15.03 3.80 1.61
N GLY A 1021 -15.09 5.08 1.18
CA GLY A 1021 -14.01 5.73 0.37
C GLY A 1021 -13.27 6.99 0.89
N VAL A 1022 -11.99 7.21 0.48
CA VAL A 1022 -11.10 8.29 1.03
C VAL A 1022 -10.67 9.37 0.02
N LEU A 1023 -11.00 9.16 -1.25
CA LEU A 1023 -10.96 10.15 -2.31
C LEU A 1023 -12.41 10.24 -2.79
N VAL A 1024 -13.11 11.29 -2.36
CA VAL A 1024 -14.55 11.48 -2.53
C VAL A 1024 -14.75 12.86 -3.14
N LYS A 1025 -15.46 12.96 -4.26
CA LYS A 1025 -15.95 14.24 -4.79
C LYS A 1025 -17.31 14.55 -4.18
N GLU A 1026 -17.62 15.85 -4.12
CA GLU A 1026 -18.89 16.38 -3.59
C GLU A 1026 -20.11 15.82 -4.36
N GLN A 1027 -19.91 15.47 -5.64
CA GLN A 1027 -20.94 14.96 -6.56
C GLN A 1027 -21.17 13.44 -6.50
N ASP A 1028 -20.24 12.64 -5.96
CA ASP A 1028 -20.46 11.19 -5.79
C ASP A 1028 -21.53 10.93 -4.70
N LEU A 1029 -21.49 11.80 -3.67
CA LEU A 1029 -22.50 11.91 -2.62
C LEU A 1029 -23.86 12.32 -3.22
N GLU A 1030 -23.90 13.26 -4.17
CA GLU A 1030 -25.14 13.73 -4.82
C GLU A 1030 -25.90 12.70 -5.67
N ASN A 1031 -25.28 11.58 -6.04
CA ASN A 1031 -25.92 10.62 -6.95
C ASN A 1031 -26.35 9.31 -6.27
N THR A 1032 -25.66 8.90 -5.21
CA THR A 1032 -26.03 7.68 -4.47
C THR A 1032 -27.30 7.91 -3.64
N THR A 1033 -28.35 7.12 -3.85
CA THR A 1033 -29.60 7.20 -3.07
C THR A 1033 -29.62 6.14 -1.99
N TYR A 1034 -29.90 6.56 -0.76
CA TYR A 1034 -29.82 5.74 0.44
C TYR A 1034 -31.21 5.52 1.06
N ARG A 1035 -31.48 4.27 1.44
CA ARG A 1035 -32.79 3.79 1.89
C ARG A 1035 -32.77 3.48 3.38
N PHE A 1036 -33.62 4.18 4.13
CA PHE A 1036 -33.79 4.02 5.57
C PHE A 1036 -35.17 3.42 5.85
N THR A 1037 -35.24 2.39 6.69
CA THR A 1037 -36.53 1.81 7.13
C THR A 1037 -36.78 2.24 8.57
N LEU A 1038 -37.92 2.88 8.82
CA LEU A 1038 -38.30 3.42 10.12
C LEU A 1038 -38.93 2.33 11.02
N GLU A 1039 -38.96 2.55 12.34
CA GLU A 1039 -39.55 1.60 13.30
C GLU A 1039 -41.04 1.26 13.03
N ASN A 1040 -41.78 2.14 12.36
CA ASN A 1040 -43.18 1.90 11.97
C ASN A 1040 -43.34 1.05 10.69
N GLY A 1041 -42.23 0.72 10.00
CA GLY A 1041 -42.21 -0.02 8.75
C GLY A 1041 -42.32 0.82 7.48
N GLU A 1042 -42.39 2.15 7.57
CA GLU A 1042 -42.25 3.03 6.40
C GLU A 1042 -40.79 3.11 5.93
N VAL A 1043 -40.62 3.41 4.64
CA VAL A 1043 -39.32 3.47 3.97
C VAL A 1043 -39.10 4.87 3.43
N VAL A 1044 -37.97 5.48 3.80
CA VAL A 1044 -37.52 6.80 3.38
C VAL A 1044 -36.32 6.64 2.45
N GLU A 1045 -36.30 7.37 1.34
CA GLU A 1045 -35.20 7.38 0.36
C GLU A 1045 -34.75 8.83 0.13
N VAL A 1046 -33.44 9.08 0.24
CA VAL A 1046 -32.81 10.41 0.10
C VAL A 1046 -31.42 10.28 -0.54
N LYS A 1047 -30.82 11.38 -0.97
CA LYS A 1047 -29.51 11.39 -1.64
C LYS A 1047 -28.33 11.51 -0.68
N GLY A 1048 -27.18 10.97 -1.06
CA GLY A 1048 -25.98 10.85 -0.23
C GLY A 1048 -25.35 12.14 0.27
N ASN A 1049 -25.59 13.27 -0.40
CA ASN A 1049 -25.22 14.61 0.04
C ASN A 1049 -26.33 15.28 0.88
N GLU A 1050 -27.59 14.85 0.75
CA GLU A 1050 -28.73 15.49 1.41
C GLU A 1050 -28.59 15.38 2.92
N GLU A 1051 -28.78 16.52 3.58
CA GLU A 1051 -28.66 16.70 5.01
C GLU A 1051 -29.90 16.10 5.72
N ILE A 1052 -29.81 14.84 6.15
CA ILE A 1052 -30.79 14.27 7.09
C ILE A 1052 -30.45 14.76 8.49
N GLU A 1053 -31.43 15.34 9.18
CA GLU A 1053 -31.43 15.44 10.64
C GLU A 1053 -31.85 14.09 11.24
N TYR A 1054 -30.91 13.35 11.82
CA TYR A 1054 -31.14 12.07 12.49
C TYR A 1054 -30.52 12.09 13.89
N ASP A 1055 -31.32 11.73 14.90
CA ASP A 1055 -30.98 11.86 16.33
C ASP A 1055 -30.49 13.28 16.76
N GLY A 1056 -30.91 14.31 16.01
CA GLY A 1056 -30.60 15.72 16.29
C GLY A 1056 -29.24 16.22 15.76
N GLU A 1057 -28.49 15.40 15.04
CA GLU A 1057 -27.35 15.85 14.23
C GLU A 1057 -27.67 15.76 12.73
N VAL A 1058 -27.02 16.65 11.96
CA VAL A 1058 -27.24 16.80 10.52
C VAL A 1058 -26.11 16.11 9.77
N HIS A 1059 -26.45 15.10 8.99
CA HIS A 1059 -25.50 14.28 8.24
C HIS A 1059 -25.89 14.22 6.77
N THR A 1060 -24.90 14.30 5.88
CA THR A 1060 -25.09 13.91 4.49
C THR A 1060 -25.46 12.41 4.46
N ALA A 1061 -26.54 12.03 3.77
CA ALA A 1061 -27.14 10.69 3.95
C ALA A 1061 -26.19 9.51 3.71
N ALA A 1062 -25.12 9.67 2.92
CA ALA A 1062 -24.09 8.64 2.75
C ALA A 1062 -23.39 8.29 4.05
N ASN A 1063 -22.96 9.30 4.81
CA ASN A 1063 -22.28 9.13 6.10
C ASN A 1063 -23.22 8.51 7.14
N LEU A 1064 -24.50 8.90 7.11
CA LEU A 1064 -25.54 8.34 7.99
C LEU A 1064 -25.92 6.90 7.61
N PHE A 1065 -25.94 6.55 6.32
CA PHE A 1065 -26.21 5.19 5.88
C PHE A 1065 -25.03 4.25 6.14
N ASP A 1066 -23.79 4.66 5.88
CA ASP A 1066 -22.60 3.90 6.23
C ASP A 1066 -22.57 3.64 7.75
N ALA A 1067 -22.84 4.68 8.55
CA ALA A 1067 -23.02 4.55 9.99
C ALA A 1067 -24.14 3.55 10.36
N LEU A 1068 -25.36 3.68 9.83
CA LEU A 1068 -26.47 2.78 10.13
C LEU A 1068 -26.22 1.32 9.67
N LYS A 1069 -25.60 1.13 8.52
CA LYS A 1069 -25.28 -0.19 7.93
C LYS A 1069 -24.27 -0.97 8.76
N GLU A 1070 -23.27 -0.30 9.31
CA GLU A 1070 -22.34 -0.90 10.25
C GLU A 1070 -22.89 -0.96 11.69
N GLY A 1071 -24.07 -0.41 11.93
CA GLY A 1071 -24.77 -0.40 13.21
C GLY A 1071 -24.20 0.60 14.21
N TYR A 1072 -23.77 1.78 13.77
CA TYR A 1072 -23.41 2.89 14.68
C TYR A 1072 -24.56 3.23 15.61
N TYR A 1073 -25.69 3.57 15.01
CA TYR A 1073 -26.94 3.79 15.68
C TYR A 1073 -27.52 2.42 16.07
N GLY A 1074 -27.71 2.19 17.37
CA GLY A 1074 -28.09 0.89 17.94
C GLY A 1074 -26.95 0.01 18.46
N LYS A 1075 -25.67 0.38 18.30
CA LYS A 1075 -24.58 -0.23 19.10
C LYS A 1075 -24.31 0.49 20.42
N PHE A 1076 -24.95 1.62 20.68
CA PHE A 1076 -25.13 2.19 22.02
C PHE A 1076 -26.55 1.88 22.49
#